data_AF-A0A7Z9H0E9-F1
#
_entry.id   AF-A0A7Z9H0E9-F1
#
_cell.length_a   1.000
_cell.length_b   1.000
_cell.length_c   1.000
_cell.angle_alpha   90.00
_cell.angle_beta   90.00
_cell.angle_gamma   90.00
#
_symmetry.space_group_name_H-M   'P 1'
#
loop_
_entity.id
_entity.type
_entity.pdbx_description
1 polymer ?
#
loop_
_entity_poly.entity_id
_entity_poly.type
_entity_poly.pdbx_seq_one_letter_code
_entity_poly.pdbx_strand_id
1 'polypeptide(L)'
;GSERQAFLELFTPAGERAVATGFGLRLHGGAGRRGGLEIKKSYRVYFRKSYGDGRVDYPIIPTAEIEDFDKLVLRANFGDGRAHGSYIRDQMIRDLHSEMGGMASNGSWYVVLINGKSHGLYNVVERMDEEFFISHLGPGEYDVIKTGNTVLSGTRQNWDQLRDFISSTDFSNEENYQQLASRVDIENFTAYMIVNLWVLNLDWPHNNWYAARRIPDGKWIFLCWDSEWGLAGGPYGPEVDPYSFIDSGGAYGHGLSRKLFFALLGNPGYREYYQQQVRKYLNGPLSPANALRQTHHHRDIVVADIEHEFETRGYGKERWHEQIKEIEEFTQNAGDYFQRYTDQYFAHKPSPTTEDRLTLTQDAEGGRHIIYRTAKGQLHELASTADASTWNKTTISLPGTAPPAAGQPSSYTLAEGQQQILYRGQDGHLHLLSKPAADAKDDPWQHTDLTAQLEIPTAASDPSAVVVDGVPHVVYVDQAARIRELWFDGAWQHYPLPALPRTDGDAIISRNQSTLYVTYRTMFGAPCEQRLSLENIAPGRRPWIPRLIYRLPASGQPVGYNAGGKRHVVFWAAEKWPHDDPFYFDGIERRQPDYRRYEGSPNALVHAWDKGERFRRLYQIGNPPSPVGSPAAAGAQARAVASISLQEPCWFWKVAS
;
A
#
# COMPACT_ATOMS: atom_id res chain seq x y z
N GLY A 1 30.37 10.65 4.09
CA GLY A 1 31.26 11.76 3.76
C GLY A 1 31.20 12.78 4.86
N SER A 2 32.35 13.18 5.38
CA SER A 2 32.52 14.29 6.31
C SER A 2 32.35 15.63 5.59
N GLU A 3 32.08 16.71 6.34
CA GLU A 3 32.13 18.08 5.84
C GLU A 3 33.57 18.44 5.41
N ARG A 4 33.70 19.30 4.40
CA ARG A 4 34.97 19.89 3.93
C ARG A 4 34.82 21.40 3.91
N GLN A 5 35.83 22.11 4.39
CA GLN A 5 35.81 23.58 4.35
C GLN A 5 35.87 24.09 2.91
N ALA A 6 35.08 25.11 2.62
CA ALA A 6 35.03 25.82 1.35
C ALA A 6 34.65 27.29 1.58
N PHE A 7 34.67 28.10 0.52
CA PHE A 7 34.29 29.52 0.54
C PHE A 7 33.20 29.77 -0.49
N LEU A 8 32.12 30.46 -0.11
CA LEU A 8 30.96 30.72 -0.94
C LEU A 8 30.84 32.23 -1.17
N GLU A 9 30.63 32.60 -2.43
CA GLU A 9 30.20 33.94 -2.84
C GLU A 9 28.86 33.81 -3.57
N LEU A 10 27.92 34.70 -3.26
CA LEU A 10 26.63 34.81 -3.93
C LEU A 10 26.56 36.18 -4.61
N PHE A 11 26.07 36.21 -5.84
CA PHE A 11 25.95 37.42 -6.65
C PHE A 11 24.50 37.72 -6.97
N THR A 12 24.15 39.01 -7.02
CA THR A 12 22.85 39.48 -7.50
C THR A 12 22.75 39.32 -9.02
N PRO A 13 21.54 39.42 -9.61
CA PRO A 13 21.38 39.47 -11.07
C PRO A 13 22.15 40.60 -11.75
N ALA A 14 22.48 41.68 -11.02
CA ALA A 14 23.30 42.78 -11.52
C ALA A 14 24.82 42.48 -11.50
N GLY A 15 25.23 41.31 -10.99
CA GLY A 15 26.63 40.91 -10.86
C GLY A 15 27.33 41.45 -9.60
N GLU A 16 26.59 42.06 -8.68
CA GLU A 16 27.14 42.56 -7.42
C GLU A 16 27.23 41.43 -6.39
N ARG A 17 28.33 41.38 -5.63
CA ARG A 17 28.51 40.35 -4.59
C ARG A 17 27.65 40.68 -3.38
N ALA A 18 26.65 39.82 -3.12
CA ALA A 18 25.71 39.96 -2.01
C ALA A 18 26.17 39.26 -0.73
N VAL A 19 26.74 38.05 -0.86
CA VAL A 19 27.23 37.25 0.28
C VAL A 19 28.65 36.78 -0.01
N ALA A 20 29.51 36.76 1.01
CA ALA A 20 30.84 36.18 0.95
C ALA A 20 31.19 35.58 2.32
N THR A 21 31.20 34.25 2.44
CA THR A 21 31.46 33.59 3.72
C THR A 21 32.04 32.20 3.56
N GLY A 22 32.77 31.74 4.59
CA GLY A 22 33.26 30.37 4.64
C GLY A 22 32.18 29.40 5.11
N PHE A 23 32.20 28.17 4.59
CA PHE A 23 31.16 27.18 4.86
C PHE A 23 31.68 25.73 4.82
N GLY A 24 30.89 24.80 5.34
CA GLY A 24 31.10 23.36 5.25
C GLY A 24 30.36 22.74 4.07
N LEU A 25 31.07 22.11 3.15
CA LEU A 25 30.53 21.42 1.98
C LEU A 25 30.47 19.90 2.22
N ARG A 26 29.35 19.27 1.87
CA ARG A 26 29.19 17.80 1.93
C ARG A 26 28.36 17.27 0.77
N LEU A 27 28.72 16.11 0.22
CA LEU A 27 27.90 15.47 -0.82
C LEU A 27 26.50 15.11 -0.30
N HIS A 28 25.48 15.44 -1.10
CA HIS A 28 24.07 15.10 -0.88
C HIS A 28 23.66 13.87 -1.71
N GLY A 29 22.65 13.14 -1.24
CA GLY A 29 21.94 12.12 -2.01
C GLY A 29 22.48 10.69 -1.84
N GLY A 30 21.79 9.75 -2.50
CA GLY A 30 22.10 8.32 -2.49
C GLY A 30 22.76 7.86 -3.79
N ALA A 31 22.00 7.78 -4.88
CA ALA A 31 22.49 7.32 -6.19
C ALA A 31 23.49 8.30 -6.82
N GLY A 32 23.12 9.59 -6.95
CA GLY A 32 24.00 10.61 -7.53
C GLY A 32 25.35 10.76 -6.81
N ARG A 33 25.34 10.57 -5.48
CA ARG A 33 26.57 10.56 -4.67
C ARG A 33 27.49 9.37 -4.96
N ARG A 34 26.93 8.18 -5.20
CA ARG A 34 27.67 6.93 -5.44
C ARG A 34 28.20 6.79 -6.87
N GLY A 35 27.68 7.59 -7.80
CA GLY A 35 28.17 7.62 -9.18
C GLY A 35 29.62 8.12 -9.32
N GLY A 36 30.21 7.97 -10.49
CA GLY A 36 31.57 8.42 -10.80
C GLY A 36 31.72 9.95 -10.88
N LEU A 37 32.92 10.41 -11.23
CA LEU A 37 33.27 11.84 -11.27
C LEU A 37 32.57 12.60 -12.41
N GLU A 38 32.12 11.88 -13.44
CA GLU A 38 31.32 12.39 -14.56
C GLU A 38 29.91 12.82 -14.17
N ILE A 39 29.42 12.34 -13.03
CA ILE A 39 28.08 12.65 -12.54
C ILE A 39 28.09 13.98 -11.79
N LYS A 40 27.25 14.92 -12.26
CA LYS A 40 26.95 16.18 -11.56
C LYS A 40 26.45 15.88 -10.14
N LYS A 41 27.18 16.36 -9.13
CA LYS A 41 26.91 16.04 -7.72
C LYS A 41 26.02 17.10 -7.09
N SER A 42 25.11 16.65 -6.23
CA SER A 42 24.39 17.53 -5.31
C SER A 42 25.20 17.73 -4.03
N TYR A 43 25.04 18.89 -3.39
CA TYR A 43 25.78 19.26 -2.20
C TYR A 43 24.88 19.77 -1.08
N ARG A 44 25.36 19.65 0.15
CA ARG A 44 24.86 20.35 1.32
C ARG A 44 25.87 21.43 1.67
N VAL A 45 25.39 22.64 1.85
CA VAL A 45 26.13 23.82 2.30
C VAL A 45 25.74 24.01 3.76
N TYR A 46 26.71 24.07 4.66
CA TYR A 46 26.51 24.30 6.09
C TYR A 46 27.24 25.56 6.52
N PHE A 47 26.51 26.56 6.99
CA PHE A 47 27.08 27.74 7.62
C PHE A 47 27.34 27.42 9.09
N ARG A 48 28.58 27.65 9.54
CA ARG A 48 29.03 27.34 10.90
C ARG A 48 30.12 28.30 11.28
N LYS A 49 30.15 28.72 12.55
CA LYS A 49 31.19 29.61 13.09
C LYS A 49 32.61 29.07 12.95
N SER A 50 32.78 27.75 12.80
CA SER A 50 34.08 27.11 12.55
C SER A 50 34.60 27.32 11.12
N TYR A 51 33.74 27.71 10.17
CA TYR A 51 34.12 27.93 8.77
C TYR A 51 34.03 29.39 8.35
N GLY A 52 33.20 30.19 9.01
CA GLY A 52 32.92 31.59 8.68
C GLY A 52 31.72 32.08 9.46
N ASP A 53 30.74 32.66 8.79
CA ASP A 53 29.48 32.99 9.44
C ASP A 53 28.72 31.74 9.84
N GLY A 54 28.06 31.82 10.99
CA GLY A 54 27.28 30.71 11.54
C GLY A 54 25.96 30.49 10.80
N ARG A 55 25.45 31.56 10.20
CA ARG A 55 24.22 31.64 9.42
C ARG A 55 24.40 32.77 8.41
N VAL A 56 23.64 32.76 7.33
CA VAL A 56 23.62 33.82 6.32
C VAL A 56 22.29 34.52 6.41
N ASP A 57 22.33 35.82 6.69
CA ASP A 57 21.18 36.73 6.72
C ASP A 57 21.04 37.41 5.34
N TYR A 58 20.41 36.69 4.42
CA TYR A 58 20.14 37.12 3.05
C TYR A 58 19.00 36.27 2.46
N PRO A 59 18.07 36.83 1.66
CA PRO A 59 17.02 36.08 0.99
C PRO A 59 17.58 35.20 -0.16
N ILE A 60 18.34 34.15 0.17
CA ILE A 60 18.90 33.19 -0.80
C ILE A 60 17.77 32.45 -1.53
N ILE A 61 16.64 32.25 -0.86
CA ILE A 61 15.43 31.68 -1.46
C ILE A 61 14.30 32.65 -1.15
N PRO A 62 14.06 33.67 -1.99
CA PRO A 62 13.07 34.71 -1.69
C PRO A 62 11.66 34.17 -1.46
N THR A 63 11.28 33.09 -2.16
CA THR A 63 9.98 32.42 -2.01
C THR A 63 9.81 31.70 -0.67
N ALA A 64 10.88 31.50 0.10
CA ALA A 64 10.80 30.92 1.44
C ALA A 64 10.29 31.92 2.49
N GLU A 65 10.29 33.23 2.17
CA GLU A 65 9.97 34.32 3.10
C GLU A 65 10.82 34.28 4.39
N ILE A 66 12.02 33.73 4.29
CA ILE A 66 13.04 33.63 5.34
C ILE A 66 14.37 34.13 4.78
N GLU A 67 15.10 34.88 5.60
CA GLU A 67 16.42 35.43 5.23
C GLU A 67 17.57 34.76 6.00
N ASP A 68 17.28 34.03 7.08
CA ASP A 68 18.30 33.49 7.99
C ASP A 68 18.55 31.99 7.77
N PHE A 69 19.57 31.64 6.98
CA PHE A 69 19.89 30.26 6.62
C PHE A 69 21.14 29.72 7.35
N ASP A 70 21.03 28.56 8.01
CA ASP A 70 22.19 27.82 8.55
C ASP A 70 22.68 26.72 7.59
N LYS A 71 21.85 26.28 6.64
CA LYS A 71 22.22 25.32 5.60
C LYS A 71 21.29 25.37 4.41
N LEU A 72 21.81 24.85 3.30
CA LEU A 72 21.10 24.69 2.03
C LEU A 72 21.44 23.35 1.39
N VAL A 73 20.59 22.91 0.48
CA VAL A 73 20.93 21.83 -0.46
C VAL A 73 21.04 22.40 -1.87
N LEU A 74 22.22 22.29 -2.46
CA LEU A 74 22.44 22.53 -3.88
C LEU A 74 22.05 21.24 -4.62
N ARG A 75 20.82 21.15 -5.11
CA ARG A 75 20.34 19.99 -5.87
C ARG A 75 20.81 20.09 -7.32
N ALA A 76 21.56 19.07 -7.74
CA ALA A 76 21.92 18.85 -9.14
C ALA A 76 20.78 18.19 -9.94
N ASN A 77 19.62 17.96 -9.31
CA ASN A 77 18.46 17.27 -9.86
C ASN A 77 18.82 15.92 -10.49
N PHE A 78 19.66 15.11 -9.84
CA PHE A 78 20.23 13.90 -10.46
C PHE A 78 19.20 12.94 -11.07
N GLY A 79 18.04 12.74 -10.44
CA GLY A 79 16.97 11.88 -10.98
C GLY A 79 16.27 12.47 -12.20
N ASP A 80 16.28 13.80 -12.33
CA ASP A 80 15.70 14.59 -13.44
C ASP A 80 16.78 15.32 -14.26
N GLY A 81 18.04 14.88 -14.18
CA GLY A 81 19.21 15.70 -14.52
C GLY A 81 20.13 15.10 -15.58
N ARG A 82 19.78 13.92 -16.08
CA ARG A 82 20.48 13.18 -17.15
C ARG A 82 19.95 13.62 -18.52
N ALA A 83 20.37 12.98 -19.61
CA ALA A 83 19.92 13.25 -20.99
C ALA A 83 18.40 13.00 -21.25
N HIS A 84 17.56 12.91 -20.21
CA HIS A 84 16.13 12.62 -20.28
C HIS A 84 15.35 13.35 -19.17
N GLY A 85 15.86 14.45 -18.64
CA GLY A 85 15.22 15.14 -17.52
C GLY A 85 15.02 16.63 -17.75
N SER A 86 14.05 17.19 -17.05
CA SER A 86 13.60 18.58 -17.19
C SER A 86 14.26 19.54 -16.20
N TYR A 87 14.89 18.98 -15.15
CA TYR A 87 15.32 19.63 -13.90
C TYR A 87 14.18 20.14 -13.00
N ILE A 88 13.02 20.52 -13.54
CA ILE A 88 12.02 21.33 -12.83
C ILE A 88 10.99 20.53 -12.02
N ARG A 89 10.85 19.21 -12.25
CA ARG A 89 9.74 18.40 -11.71
C ARG A 89 9.61 18.46 -10.19
N ASP A 90 10.70 18.28 -9.45
CA ASP A 90 10.65 18.27 -7.98
C ASP A 90 10.19 19.63 -7.39
N GLN A 91 10.74 20.74 -7.90
CA GLN A 91 10.34 22.08 -7.45
C GLN A 91 8.87 22.36 -7.79
N MET A 92 8.46 22.05 -9.03
CA MET A 92 7.08 22.21 -9.47
C MET A 92 6.09 21.43 -8.58
N ILE A 93 6.42 20.18 -8.22
CA ILE A 93 5.55 19.35 -7.38
C ILE A 93 5.49 19.89 -5.94
N ARG A 94 6.60 20.44 -5.41
CA ARG A 94 6.61 21.13 -4.12
C ARG A 94 5.75 22.40 -4.14
N ASP A 95 5.79 23.15 -5.22
CA ASP A 95 4.99 24.38 -5.37
C ASP A 95 3.50 24.07 -5.52
N LEU A 96 3.13 23.04 -6.29
CA LEU A 96 1.75 22.53 -6.36
C LEU A 96 1.25 22.05 -4.99
N HIS A 97 2.09 21.34 -4.22
CA HIS A 97 1.74 20.94 -2.85
C HIS A 97 1.51 22.15 -1.94
N SER A 98 2.32 23.21 -2.09
CA SER A 98 2.15 24.49 -1.39
C SER A 98 0.83 25.17 -1.72
N GLU A 99 0.47 25.25 -3.00
CA GLU A 99 -0.81 25.82 -3.45
C GLU A 99 -2.04 25.03 -2.97
N MET A 100 -1.88 23.75 -2.65
CA MET A 100 -2.91 22.92 -2.02
C MET A 100 -3.03 23.16 -0.50
N GLY A 101 -2.23 24.08 0.07
CA GLY A 101 -2.17 24.37 1.50
C GLY A 101 -1.20 23.49 2.29
N GLY A 102 -0.44 22.63 1.62
CA GLY A 102 0.58 21.79 2.24
C GLY A 102 1.87 22.58 2.51
N MET A 103 2.60 22.22 3.56
CA MET A 103 3.96 22.76 3.73
C MET A 103 4.91 22.12 2.72
N ALA A 104 5.80 22.91 2.15
CA ALA A 104 6.83 22.44 1.23
C ALA A 104 8.17 23.16 1.49
N SER A 105 9.27 22.48 1.18
CA SER A 105 10.55 23.16 1.03
C SER A 105 10.47 24.11 -0.16
N ASN A 106 11.01 25.32 -0.05
CA ASN A 106 11.14 26.26 -1.15
C ASN A 106 12.50 26.10 -1.85
N GLY A 107 12.61 26.66 -3.06
CA GLY A 107 13.86 26.66 -3.79
C GLY A 107 13.99 27.80 -4.79
N SER A 108 15.23 28.03 -5.21
CA SER A 108 15.61 29.04 -6.19
C SER A 108 16.68 28.48 -7.13
N TRP A 109 16.78 29.04 -8.33
CA TRP A 109 17.65 28.53 -9.39
C TRP A 109 18.94 29.32 -9.46
N TYR A 110 20.08 28.62 -9.51
CA TYR A 110 21.41 29.23 -9.54
C TYR A 110 22.33 28.51 -10.50
N VAL A 111 23.15 29.25 -11.25
CA VAL A 111 24.35 28.70 -11.88
C VAL A 111 25.45 28.62 -10.84
N VAL A 112 25.95 27.41 -10.58
CA VAL A 112 27.00 27.20 -9.57
C VAL A 112 28.36 27.17 -10.25
N LEU A 113 29.30 27.96 -9.73
CA LEU A 113 30.70 27.92 -10.10
C LEU A 113 31.52 27.30 -8.97
N ILE A 114 32.41 26.36 -9.30
CA ILE A 114 33.37 25.79 -8.36
C ILE A 114 34.77 26.15 -8.86
N ASN A 115 35.53 26.89 -8.05
CA ASN A 115 36.87 27.40 -8.40
C ASN A 115 36.90 28.12 -9.76
N GLY A 116 35.88 28.95 -10.02
CA GLY A 116 35.74 29.73 -11.25
C GLY A 116 35.26 28.95 -12.47
N LYS A 117 34.97 27.65 -12.36
CA LYS A 117 34.43 26.84 -13.46
C LYS A 117 32.93 26.61 -13.26
N SER A 118 32.14 26.79 -14.31
CA SER A 118 30.71 26.47 -14.25
C SER A 118 30.50 24.97 -14.03
N HIS A 119 29.64 24.66 -13.07
CA HIS A 119 29.12 23.31 -12.81
C HIS A 119 27.65 23.18 -13.28
N GLY A 120 27.10 24.23 -13.89
CA GLY A 120 25.75 24.27 -14.44
C GLY A 120 24.69 24.73 -13.44
N LEU A 121 23.44 24.51 -13.81
CA LEU A 121 22.24 24.93 -13.09
C LEU A 121 21.95 24.03 -11.88
N TYR A 122 21.65 24.62 -10.74
CA TYR A 122 21.24 23.92 -9.52
C TYR A 122 19.95 24.50 -8.99
N ASN A 123 19.08 23.62 -8.46
CA ASN A 123 17.98 24.04 -7.60
C ASN A 123 18.50 24.12 -6.16
N VAL A 124 18.66 25.33 -5.65
CA VAL A 124 19.09 25.61 -4.28
C VAL A 124 17.85 25.62 -3.41
N VAL A 125 17.77 24.67 -2.48
CA VAL A 125 16.56 24.43 -1.69
C VAL A 125 16.84 24.42 -0.21
N GLU A 126 15.80 24.71 0.55
CA GLU A 126 15.77 24.52 1.99
C GLU A 126 16.00 23.05 2.34
N ARG A 127 16.59 22.80 3.52
CA ARG A 127 16.68 21.45 4.05
C ARG A 127 15.67 21.27 5.16
N MET A 128 14.71 20.38 4.95
CA MET A 128 13.68 20.01 5.93
C MET A 128 14.24 19.18 7.10
N ASP A 129 15.10 19.77 7.92
CA ASP A 129 15.41 19.30 9.27
C ASP A 129 14.77 20.22 10.32
N GLU A 130 15.13 20.06 11.59
CA GLU A 130 14.51 20.81 12.69
C GLU A 130 14.56 22.33 12.52
N GLU A 131 15.66 22.89 11.98
CA GLU A 131 15.79 24.34 11.78
C GLU A 131 14.80 24.87 10.74
N PHE A 132 14.50 24.09 9.71
CA PHE A 132 13.46 24.44 8.74
C PHE A 132 12.09 24.52 9.43
N PHE A 133 11.75 23.53 10.26
CA PHE A 133 10.47 23.56 10.98
C PHE A 133 10.44 24.68 12.03
N ILE A 134 11.55 25.00 12.70
CA ILE A 134 11.64 26.17 13.59
C ILE A 134 11.38 27.47 12.82
N SER A 135 11.96 27.61 11.63
CA SER A 135 11.85 28.84 10.84
C SER A 135 10.44 29.04 10.28
N HIS A 136 9.73 27.96 9.95
CA HIS A 136 8.39 28.03 9.33
C HIS A 136 7.22 27.86 10.31
N LEU A 137 7.39 27.08 11.38
CA LEU A 137 6.34 26.77 12.37
C LEU A 137 6.57 27.44 13.73
N GLY A 138 7.70 28.15 13.87
CA GLY A 138 8.10 28.85 15.08
C GLY A 138 8.96 28.01 16.03
N PRO A 139 9.53 28.65 17.07
CA PRO A 139 10.48 28.02 17.98
C PRO A 139 9.86 26.83 18.73
N GLY A 140 10.64 25.76 18.88
CA GLY A 140 10.24 24.55 19.58
C GLY A 140 11.11 23.36 19.18
N GLU A 141 10.80 22.21 19.76
CA GLU A 141 11.45 20.93 19.42
C GLU A 141 10.57 20.15 18.44
N TYR A 142 11.22 19.43 17.51
CA TYR A 142 10.53 18.69 16.46
C TYR A 142 11.04 17.26 16.32
N ASP A 143 10.12 16.30 16.31
CA ASP A 143 10.40 14.98 15.76
C ASP A 143 10.40 15.10 14.23
N VAL A 144 11.51 14.76 13.56
CA VAL A 144 11.62 14.82 12.10
C VAL A 144 12.05 13.47 11.56
N ILE A 145 11.17 12.86 10.75
CA ILE A 145 11.41 11.59 10.08
C ILE A 145 11.59 11.84 8.59
N LYS A 146 12.70 11.36 8.05
CA LYS A 146 12.90 11.20 6.61
C LYS A 146 12.65 9.75 6.25
N THR A 147 12.08 9.48 5.07
CA THR A 147 11.96 8.17 4.40
C THR A 147 12.21 6.92 5.25
N GLY A 148 11.21 6.04 5.29
CA GLY A 148 11.28 4.81 6.05
C GLY A 148 11.19 5.12 7.54
N ASN A 149 12.28 4.92 8.27
CA ASN A 149 12.35 5.20 9.71
C ASN A 149 13.60 6.04 10.07
N THR A 150 14.10 6.85 9.14
CA THR A 150 15.33 7.63 9.36
C THR A 150 14.99 8.85 10.21
N VAL A 151 15.44 8.86 11.46
CA VAL A 151 15.31 10.02 12.35
C VAL A 151 16.34 11.08 11.97
N LEU A 152 15.89 12.31 11.73
CA LEU A 152 16.75 13.48 11.51
C LEU A 152 16.85 14.37 12.74
N SER A 153 15.76 14.54 13.49
CA SER A 153 15.74 15.14 14.83
C SER A 153 14.69 14.44 15.71
N GLY A 154 14.82 14.63 17.02
CA GLY A 154 13.95 14.01 18.03
C GLY A 154 14.11 12.49 18.12
N THR A 155 12.98 11.80 18.29
CA THR A 155 12.94 10.33 18.42
C THR A 155 11.90 9.70 17.49
N ARG A 156 11.92 8.36 17.40
CA ARG A 156 10.91 7.60 16.64
C ARG A 156 9.73 7.11 17.49
N GLN A 157 9.65 7.48 18.77
CA GLN A 157 8.65 6.91 19.68
C GLN A 157 7.21 7.21 19.22
N ASN A 158 6.88 8.47 18.97
CA ASN A 158 5.55 8.89 18.51
C ASN A 158 5.23 8.37 17.09
N TRP A 159 6.27 8.20 16.25
CA TRP A 159 6.14 7.64 14.92
C TRP A 159 5.77 6.14 14.97
N ASP A 160 6.43 5.39 15.85
CA ASP A 160 6.13 3.97 16.07
C ASP A 160 4.76 3.79 16.74
N GLN A 161 4.38 4.65 17.70
CA GLN A 161 3.05 4.65 18.30
C GLN A 161 1.95 4.93 17.26
N LEU A 162 2.16 5.87 16.35
CA LEU A 162 1.23 6.12 15.24
C LEU A 162 1.09 4.86 14.37
N ARG A 163 2.21 4.22 14.01
CA ARG A 163 2.19 2.98 13.21
C ARG A 163 1.40 1.86 13.90
N ASP A 164 1.61 1.69 15.19
CA ASP A 164 0.95 0.64 15.96
C ASP A 164 -0.55 0.94 16.11
N PHE A 165 -0.90 2.20 16.36
CA PHE A 165 -2.29 2.67 16.41
C PHE A 165 -3.02 2.39 15.08
N ILE A 166 -2.47 2.81 13.94
CA ILE A 166 -3.15 2.59 12.65
C ILE A 166 -3.19 1.12 12.21
N SER A 167 -2.29 0.28 12.72
CA SER A 167 -2.22 -1.15 12.38
C SER A 167 -3.08 -2.03 13.29
N SER A 168 -3.76 -1.45 14.29
CA SER A 168 -4.50 -2.22 15.29
C SER A 168 -5.86 -1.66 15.65
N THR A 169 -6.31 -0.56 15.02
CA THR A 169 -7.52 0.20 15.38
C THR A 169 -8.57 0.16 14.25
N ASP A 170 -9.85 0.06 14.62
CA ASP A 170 -10.99 0.18 13.69
C ASP A 170 -11.36 1.65 13.47
N PHE A 171 -11.10 2.15 12.26
CA PHE A 171 -11.41 3.53 11.87
C PHE A 171 -12.81 3.74 11.27
N SER A 172 -13.65 2.69 11.15
CA SER A 172 -15.09 2.94 10.94
C SER A 172 -15.78 3.54 12.15
N ASN A 173 -15.17 3.41 13.33
CA ASN A 173 -15.59 4.13 14.52
C ASN A 173 -15.10 5.58 14.47
N GLU A 174 -16.02 6.52 14.67
CA GLU A 174 -15.74 7.95 14.56
C GLU A 174 -14.80 8.45 15.67
N GLU A 175 -14.90 7.94 16.90
CA GLU A 175 -14.01 8.30 18.00
C GLU A 175 -12.55 7.94 17.69
N ASN A 176 -12.33 6.75 17.13
CA ASN A 176 -10.99 6.31 16.69
C ASN A 176 -10.44 7.20 15.57
N TYR A 177 -11.30 7.62 14.63
CA TYR A 177 -10.93 8.58 13.59
C TYR A 177 -10.53 9.94 14.19
N GLN A 178 -11.29 10.47 15.15
CA GLN A 178 -10.95 11.71 15.84
C GLN A 178 -9.62 11.62 16.61
N GLN A 179 -9.34 10.46 17.21
CA GLN A 179 -8.02 10.21 17.81
C GLN A 179 -6.88 10.14 16.77
N LEU A 180 -7.14 9.72 15.54
CA LEU A 180 -6.14 9.80 14.46
C LEU A 180 -5.94 11.26 14.04
N ALA A 181 -7.03 12.01 13.88
CA ALA A 181 -7.03 13.42 13.47
C ALA A 181 -6.38 14.36 14.51
N SER A 182 -6.25 13.94 15.77
CA SER A 182 -5.46 14.64 16.78
C SER A 182 -3.96 14.36 16.69
N ARG A 183 -3.54 13.29 16.00
CA ARG A 183 -2.13 12.89 15.82
C ARG A 183 -1.57 13.26 14.45
N VAL A 184 -2.42 13.37 13.44
CA VAL A 184 -2.04 13.65 12.05
C VAL A 184 -2.85 14.83 11.56
N ASP A 185 -2.20 15.75 10.85
CA ASP A 185 -2.90 16.79 10.12
C ASP A 185 -3.57 16.17 8.89
N ILE A 186 -4.88 15.92 8.98
CA ILE A 186 -5.64 15.22 7.95
C ILE A 186 -5.71 16.04 6.65
N GLU A 187 -5.76 17.37 6.73
CA GLU A 187 -5.83 18.23 5.55
C GLU A 187 -4.52 18.20 4.79
N ASN A 188 -3.40 18.42 5.50
CA ASN A 188 -2.06 18.33 4.92
C ASN A 188 -1.78 16.92 4.35
N PHE A 189 -2.09 15.86 5.10
CA PHE A 189 -1.85 14.50 4.62
C PHE A 189 -2.70 14.17 3.39
N THR A 190 -3.94 14.66 3.32
CA THR A 190 -4.81 14.47 2.16
C THR A 190 -4.26 15.18 0.92
N ALA A 191 -3.81 16.43 1.05
CA ALA A 191 -3.16 17.16 -0.04
C ALA A 191 -1.89 16.45 -0.53
N TYR A 192 -1.04 16.01 0.40
CA TYR A 192 0.18 15.25 0.12
C TYR A 192 -0.10 13.94 -0.64
N MET A 193 -1.13 13.19 -0.23
CA MET A 193 -1.53 11.95 -0.91
C MET A 193 -2.05 12.24 -2.32
N ILE A 194 -2.93 13.23 -2.46
CA ILE A 194 -3.54 13.58 -3.75
C ILE A 194 -2.47 14.05 -4.75
N VAL A 195 -1.56 14.94 -4.36
CA VAL A 195 -0.53 15.42 -5.30
C VAL A 195 0.40 14.29 -5.73
N ASN A 196 0.83 13.39 -4.83
CA ASN A 196 1.70 12.27 -5.22
C ASN A 196 1.00 11.26 -6.15
N LEU A 197 -0.30 11.02 -5.96
CA LEU A 197 -1.09 10.15 -6.83
C LEU A 197 -1.35 10.82 -8.19
N TRP A 198 -1.72 12.10 -8.21
CA TRP A 198 -2.01 12.85 -9.44
C TRP A 198 -0.77 13.02 -10.32
N VAL A 199 0.40 13.32 -9.74
CA VAL A 199 1.65 13.43 -10.50
C VAL A 199 2.20 12.06 -10.92
N LEU A 200 1.64 10.95 -10.43
CA LEU A 200 2.20 9.61 -10.55
C LEU A 200 3.64 9.53 -10.05
N ASN A 201 3.88 9.84 -8.78
CA ASN A 201 5.22 9.65 -8.18
C ASN A 201 5.52 8.16 -7.99
N LEU A 202 6.22 7.57 -8.96
CA LEU A 202 6.40 6.12 -9.03
C LEU A 202 7.52 5.56 -8.14
N ASP A 203 8.34 6.41 -7.51
CA ASP A 203 9.39 5.99 -6.55
C ASP A 203 8.96 6.20 -5.07
N TRP A 204 7.65 6.33 -4.86
CA TRP A 204 6.95 6.57 -3.60
C TRP A 204 5.95 5.40 -3.32
N PRO A 205 5.44 5.11 -2.10
CA PRO A 205 5.49 5.82 -0.81
C PRO A 205 6.57 5.37 0.17
N HIS A 206 7.41 4.44 -0.24
CA HIS A 206 8.43 3.90 0.66
C HIS A 206 9.61 4.85 0.90
N ASN A 207 9.76 5.83 0.01
CA ASN A 207 10.78 6.88 -0.03
C ASN A 207 10.14 8.17 -0.58
N ASN A 208 10.94 9.24 -0.72
CA ASN A 208 10.61 10.48 -1.40
C ASN A 208 9.61 11.35 -0.61
N TRP A 209 9.87 11.49 0.71
CA TRP A 209 9.10 12.35 1.60
C TRP A 209 9.84 12.67 2.91
N TYR A 210 9.33 13.70 3.60
CA TYR A 210 9.62 14.00 5.00
C TYR A 210 8.30 14.03 5.79
N ALA A 211 8.39 13.74 7.08
CA ALA A 211 7.32 13.93 8.03
C ALA A 211 7.86 14.60 9.29
N ALA A 212 7.10 15.51 9.87
CA ALA A 212 7.51 16.20 11.09
C ALA A 212 6.34 16.43 12.04
N ARG A 213 6.66 16.56 13.31
CA ARG A 213 5.71 16.83 14.39
C ARG A 213 6.37 17.72 15.44
N ARG A 214 5.69 18.79 15.83
CA ARG A 214 6.10 19.62 16.97
C ARG A 214 5.88 18.86 18.28
N ILE A 215 6.84 18.91 19.19
CA ILE A 215 6.76 18.28 20.52
C ILE A 215 6.11 19.26 21.52
N PRO A 216 5.32 18.79 22.51
CA PRO A 216 4.92 17.40 22.74
C PRO A 216 3.65 16.96 22.01
N ASP A 217 2.79 17.89 21.58
CA ASP A 217 1.39 17.62 21.21
C ASP A 217 1.03 18.03 19.76
N GLY A 218 2.03 18.33 18.93
CA GLY A 218 1.79 18.67 17.52
C GLY A 218 1.21 17.50 16.73
N LYS A 219 0.71 17.80 15.53
CA LYS A 219 0.29 16.80 14.56
C LYS A 219 1.42 16.46 13.59
N TRP A 220 1.43 15.23 13.10
CA TRP A 220 2.29 14.84 11.99
C TRP A 220 1.83 15.51 10.70
N ILE A 221 2.75 16.23 10.05
CA ILE A 221 2.61 16.75 8.68
C ILE A 221 3.56 16.00 7.75
N PHE A 222 3.21 15.91 6.47
CA PHE A 222 3.95 15.20 5.41
C PHE A 222 4.29 16.17 4.27
N LEU A 223 5.49 16.02 3.72
CA LEU A 223 6.05 16.93 2.71
C LEU A 223 6.64 16.14 1.54
N CYS A 224 6.36 16.60 0.32
CA CYS A 224 6.94 16.07 -0.91
C CYS A 224 8.45 16.33 -1.00
N TRP A 225 9.20 15.36 -1.53
CA TRP A 225 10.63 15.50 -1.79
C TRP A 225 11.10 14.45 -2.79
N ASP A 226 12.06 14.76 -3.66
CA ASP A 226 12.58 13.79 -4.65
C ASP A 226 11.45 13.25 -5.56
N SER A 227 10.48 14.09 -5.89
CA SER A 227 9.27 13.68 -6.61
C SER A 227 9.43 13.70 -8.14
N GLU A 228 10.66 13.76 -8.63
CA GLU A 228 11.01 13.82 -10.05
C GLU A 228 10.56 12.63 -10.91
N TRP A 229 10.10 11.53 -10.32
CA TRP A 229 9.48 10.41 -11.06
C TRP A 229 8.01 10.64 -11.39
N GLY A 230 7.42 11.74 -10.93
CA GLY A 230 6.12 12.21 -11.37
C GLY A 230 6.19 13.12 -12.60
N LEU A 231 5.04 13.58 -13.11
CA LEU A 231 4.91 14.47 -14.27
C LEU A 231 5.67 13.93 -15.49
N ALA A 232 5.38 12.68 -15.86
CA ALA A 232 6.06 11.92 -16.93
C ALA A 232 7.59 11.75 -16.76
N GLY A 233 8.15 11.98 -15.56
CA GLY A 233 9.57 11.67 -15.28
C GLY A 233 9.84 10.17 -15.11
N GLY A 234 8.81 9.40 -14.79
CA GLY A 234 8.83 7.94 -14.82
C GLY A 234 8.42 7.36 -16.18
N PRO A 235 8.36 6.02 -16.31
CA PRO A 235 8.12 5.36 -17.59
C PRO A 235 6.66 5.38 -18.08
N TYR A 236 5.76 6.10 -17.40
CA TYR A 236 4.32 6.04 -17.65
C TYR A 236 3.69 7.43 -17.82
N GLY A 237 2.66 7.49 -18.67
CA GLY A 237 1.86 8.68 -18.93
C GLY A 237 0.69 8.87 -17.95
N PRO A 238 -0.10 9.93 -18.13
CA PRO A 238 -1.22 10.28 -17.25
C PRO A 238 -2.40 9.30 -17.31
N GLU A 239 -2.45 8.44 -18.31
CA GLU A 239 -3.51 7.44 -18.52
C GLU A 239 -3.51 6.28 -17.51
N VAL A 240 -2.48 6.22 -16.69
CA VAL A 240 -2.27 5.19 -15.68
C VAL A 240 -3.17 5.37 -14.45
N ASP A 241 -3.65 4.26 -13.88
CA ASP A 241 -4.41 4.26 -12.62
C ASP A 241 -3.48 4.36 -11.39
N PRO A 242 -3.46 5.50 -10.66
CA PRO A 242 -2.65 5.66 -9.45
C PRO A 242 -3.13 4.82 -8.27
N TYR A 243 -4.42 4.43 -8.23
CA TYR A 243 -4.96 3.57 -7.20
C TYR A 243 -4.48 2.13 -7.39
N SER A 244 -4.36 1.68 -8.65
CA SER A 244 -3.74 0.38 -8.96
C SER A 244 -2.30 0.31 -8.45
N PHE A 245 -1.53 1.40 -8.60
CA PHE A 245 -0.18 1.52 -8.11
C PHE A 245 -0.13 1.44 -6.58
N ILE A 246 -0.87 2.26 -5.84
CA ILE A 246 -0.81 2.30 -4.37
C ILE A 246 -1.38 1.03 -3.72
N ASP A 247 -2.48 0.46 -4.25
CA ASP A 247 -3.06 -0.79 -3.73
C ASP A 247 -2.15 -1.99 -3.97
N SER A 248 -1.44 -2.01 -5.11
CA SER A 248 -0.48 -3.08 -5.46
C SER A 248 0.90 -2.88 -4.83
N GLY A 249 1.03 -1.94 -3.88
CA GLY A 249 2.23 -1.76 -3.06
C GLY A 249 3.03 -0.48 -3.32
N GLY A 250 2.62 0.39 -4.24
CA GLY A 250 3.40 1.54 -4.69
C GLY A 250 4.78 1.12 -5.18
N ALA A 251 5.83 1.91 -4.99
CA ALA A 251 7.20 1.46 -5.25
C ALA A 251 7.63 0.33 -4.30
N TYR A 252 7.12 0.32 -3.06
CA TYR A 252 7.37 -0.71 -2.06
C TYR A 252 6.26 -0.76 -0.99
N GLY A 253 5.65 -1.92 -0.77
CA GLY A 253 4.36 -2.06 -0.07
C GLY A 253 4.30 -1.84 1.46
N HIS A 254 5.27 -1.14 2.07
CA HIS A 254 5.46 -1.17 3.54
C HIS A 254 5.61 0.21 4.20
N GLY A 255 5.51 1.31 3.45
CA GLY A 255 5.61 2.67 3.99
C GLY A 255 4.47 3.01 4.96
N LEU A 256 4.76 3.83 5.98
CA LEU A 256 3.74 4.27 6.94
C LEU A 256 2.65 5.11 6.27
N SER A 257 3.01 6.02 5.38
CA SER A 257 2.05 6.87 4.63
C SER A 257 1.01 6.04 3.89
N ARG A 258 1.42 4.94 3.24
CA ARG A 258 0.48 3.99 2.61
C ARG A 258 -0.50 3.38 3.61
N LYS A 259 0.00 2.89 4.75
CA LYS A 259 -0.85 2.31 5.80
C LYS A 259 -1.81 3.35 6.37
N LEU A 260 -1.33 4.57 6.58
CA LEU A 260 -2.13 5.69 7.08
C LEU A 260 -3.24 6.06 6.10
N PHE A 261 -2.95 6.09 4.80
CA PHE A 261 -3.96 6.28 3.77
C PHE A 261 -5.07 5.23 3.85
N PHE A 262 -4.73 3.94 3.91
CA PHE A 262 -5.73 2.88 4.04
C PHE A 262 -6.48 2.89 5.37
N ALA A 263 -5.81 3.26 6.46
CA ALA A 263 -6.47 3.44 7.75
C ALA A 263 -7.55 4.53 7.67
N LEU A 264 -7.23 5.67 7.07
CA LEU A 264 -8.20 6.76 6.85
C LEU A 264 -9.34 6.36 5.92
N LEU A 265 -9.07 5.62 4.84
CA LEU A 265 -10.12 5.07 3.96
C LEU A 265 -11.05 4.07 4.69
N GLY A 266 -10.65 3.57 5.87
CA GLY A 266 -11.50 2.80 6.75
C GLY A 266 -12.68 3.59 7.33
N ASN A 267 -12.60 4.93 7.38
CA ASN A 267 -13.68 5.80 7.85
C ASN A 267 -14.59 6.24 6.67
N PRO A 268 -15.92 6.04 6.76
CA PRO A 268 -16.83 6.42 5.67
C PRO A 268 -16.83 7.93 5.39
N GLY A 269 -16.81 8.78 6.43
CA GLY A 269 -16.77 10.23 6.27
C GLY A 269 -15.47 10.72 5.61
N TYR A 270 -14.33 10.12 5.96
CA TYR A 270 -13.07 10.44 5.28
C TYR A 270 -13.08 10.06 3.79
N ARG A 271 -13.72 8.95 3.40
CA ARG A 271 -13.83 8.58 1.97
C ARG A 271 -14.61 9.63 1.16
N GLU A 272 -15.65 10.19 1.74
CA GLU A 272 -16.41 11.28 1.14
C GLU A 272 -15.57 12.56 1.07
N TYR A 273 -14.92 12.92 2.18
CA TYR A 273 -14.02 14.07 2.27
C TYR A 273 -12.88 13.98 1.24
N TYR A 274 -12.22 12.83 1.12
CA TYR A 274 -11.12 12.62 0.16
C TYR A 274 -11.57 12.86 -1.28
N GLN A 275 -12.72 12.30 -1.69
CA GLN A 275 -13.27 12.53 -3.04
C GLN A 275 -13.64 14.00 -3.28
N GLN A 276 -14.14 14.70 -2.26
CA GLN A 276 -14.39 16.14 -2.33
C GLN A 276 -13.09 16.93 -2.50
N GLN A 277 -12.02 16.58 -1.76
CA GLN A 277 -10.71 17.21 -1.90
C GLN A 277 -10.10 16.97 -3.28
N VAL A 278 -10.22 15.75 -3.85
CA VAL A 278 -9.80 15.48 -5.23
C VAL A 278 -10.47 16.46 -6.20
N ARG A 279 -11.81 16.56 -6.17
CA ARG A 279 -12.57 17.48 -7.03
C ARG A 279 -12.19 18.94 -6.80
N LYS A 280 -11.99 19.35 -5.54
CA LYS A 280 -11.55 20.71 -5.18
C LYS A 280 -10.20 21.03 -5.81
N TYR A 281 -9.22 20.14 -5.65
CA TYR A 281 -7.86 20.39 -6.15
C TYR A 281 -7.77 20.33 -7.67
N LEU A 282 -8.50 19.43 -8.33
CA LEU A 282 -8.58 19.37 -9.79
C LEU A 282 -9.22 20.63 -10.41
N ASN A 283 -10.10 21.32 -9.68
CA ASN A 283 -10.68 22.60 -10.09
C ASN A 283 -9.85 23.83 -9.64
N GLY A 284 -8.70 23.63 -9.01
CA GLY A 284 -7.88 24.69 -8.45
C GLY A 284 -6.39 24.44 -8.71
N PRO A 285 -5.57 24.16 -7.66
CA PRO A 285 -4.12 23.94 -7.80
C PRO A 285 -3.71 22.90 -8.84
N LEU A 286 -4.49 21.85 -9.06
CA LEU A 286 -4.19 20.79 -10.02
C LEU A 286 -4.95 20.93 -11.35
N SER A 287 -5.61 22.07 -11.58
CA SER A 287 -6.24 22.35 -12.87
C SER A 287 -5.20 22.47 -13.99
N PRO A 288 -5.52 22.11 -15.24
CA PRO A 288 -4.59 22.22 -16.37
C PRO A 288 -3.98 23.61 -16.51
N ALA A 289 -4.79 24.67 -16.37
CA ALA A 289 -4.32 26.05 -16.46
C ALA A 289 -3.30 26.39 -15.36
N ASN A 290 -3.53 25.92 -14.13
CA ASN A 290 -2.65 26.15 -13.00
C ASN A 290 -1.34 25.37 -13.12
N ALA A 291 -1.43 24.08 -13.43
CA ALA A 291 -0.26 23.22 -13.61
C ALA A 291 0.62 23.69 -14.78
N LEU A 292 0.03 24.09 -15.91
CA LEU A 292 0.77 24.68 -17.03
C LEU A 292 1.44 26.01 -16.66
N ARG A 293 0.77 26.87 -15.87
CA ARG A 293 1.40 28.09 -15.34
C ARG A 293 2.66 27.76 -14.55
N GLN A 294 2.61 26.75 -13.68
CA GLN A 294 3.78 26.31 -12.91
C GLN A 294 4.89 25.73 -13.80
N THR A 295 4.54 24.91 -14.80
CA THR A 295 5.49 24.41 -15.80
C THR A 295 6.20 25.57 -16.50
N HIS A 296 5.45 26.55 -17.00
CA HIS A 296 5.98 27.70 -17.74
C HIS A 296 6.81 28.62 -16.86
N HIS A 297 6.36 28.86 -15.62
CA HIS A 297 7.11 29.65 -14.65
C HIS A 297 8.52 29.10 -14.45
N HIS A 298 8.67 27.80 -14.17
CA HIS A 298 9.98 27.21 -13.99
C HIS A 298 10.77 27.09 -15.29
N ARG A 299 10.14 26.71 -16.41
CA ARG A 299 10.77 26.68 -17.74
C ARG A 299 11.44 28.01 -18.05
N ASP A 300 10.70 29.11 -17.90
CA ASP A 300 11.15 30.45 -18.29
C ASP A 300 12.27 30.96 -17.38
N ILE A 301 12.31 30.55 -16.11
CA ILE A 301 13.42 30.87 -15.21
C ILE A 301 14.71 30.17 -15.64
N VAL A 302 14.65 28.92 -16.10
CA VAL A 302 15.84 28.09 -16.28
C VAL A 302 16.35 27.99 -17.72
N VAL A 303 15.53 28.34 -18.72
CA VAL A 303 15.78 28.04 -20.14
C VAL A 303 17.16 28.48 -20.62
N ALA A 304 17.58 29.71 -20.34
CA ALA A 304 18.86 30.22 -20.85
C ALA A 304 20.06 29.42 -20.31
N ASP A 305 20.06 29.10 -19.02
CA ASP A 305 21.16 28.39 -18.36
C ASP A 305 21.15 26.89 -18.69
N ILE A 306 19.98 26.28 -18.77
CA ILE A 306 19.85 24.84 -19.02
C ILE A 306 20.12 24.48 -20.47
N GLU A 307 19.72 25.31 -21.44
CA GLU A 307 20.07 25.11 -22.84
C GLU A 307 21.60 25.14 -23.01
N HIS A 308 22.27 26.12 -22.41
CA HIS A 308 23.72 26.22 -22.43
C HIS A 308 24.40 25.01 -21.78
N GLU A 309 23.88 24.55 -20.63
CA GLU A 309 24.40 23.35 -19.97
C GLU A 309 24.20 22.09 -20.83
N PHE A 310 23.03 21.89 -21.43
CA PHE A 310 22.73 20.73 -22.25
C PHE A 310 23.58 20.69 -23.52
N GLU A 311 23.79 21.83 -24.17
CA GLU A 311 24.70 21.95 -25.32
C GLU A 311 26.14 21.62 -24.91
N THR A 312 26.63 22.21 -23.81
CA THR A 312 28.01 22.00 -23.33
C THR A 312 28.27 20.56 -22.90
N ARG A 313 27.24 19.86 -22.38
CA ARG A 313 27.33 18.44 -22.00
C ARG A 313 27.07 17.48 -23.17
N GLY A 314 26.72 17.98 -24.35
CA GLY A 314 26.40 17.16 -25.52
C GLY A 314 25.07 16.42 -25.42
N TYR A 315 24.13 16.89 -24.60
CA TYR A 315 22.79 16.32 -24.48
C TYR A 315 21.83 16.85 -25.57
N GLY A 316 22.09 18.06 -26.09
CA GLY A 316 21.24 18.75 -27.07
C GLY A 316 20.05 19.45 -26.40
N LYS A 317 19.84 20.74 -26.70
CA LYS A 317 18.75 21.51 -26.07
C LYS A 317 17.36 21.04 -26.49
N GLU A 318 17.25 20.47 -27.69
CA GLU A 318 15.99 19.91 -28.21
C GLU A 318 15.46 18.83 -27.28
N ARG A 319 16.35 18.03 -26.68
CA ARG A 319 15.99 17.01 -25.70
C ARG A 319 15.37 17.59 -24.43
N TRP A 320 15.81 18.76 -23.99
CA TRP A 320 15.20 19.44 -22.85
C TRP A 320 13.81 19.97 -23.20
N HIS A 321 13.65 20.58 -24.39
CA HIS A 321 12.34 21.03 -24.88
C HIS A 321 11.33 19.89 -25.01
N GLU A 322 11.76 18.71 -25.46
CA GLU A 322 10.92 17.49 -25.46
C GLU A 322 10.41 17.14 -24.06
N GLN A 323 11.26 17.22 -23.03
CA GLN A 323 10.88 16.95 -21.65
C GLN A 323 9.88 17.95 -21.09
N ILE A 324 10.02 19.24 -21.43
CA ILE A 324 9.03 20.25 -21.09
C ILE A 324 7.69 19.96 -21.76
N LYS A 325 7.71 19.58 -23.04
CA LYS A 325 6.50 19.20 -23.77
C LYS A 325 5.80 17.99 -23.15
N GLU A 326 6.54 16.97 -22.71
CA GLU A 326 5.98 15.81 -21.99
C GLU A 326 5.27 16.23 -20.69
N ILE A 327 5.82 17.19 -19.94
CA ILE A 327 5.17 17.74 -18.73
C ILE A 327 3.89 18.51 -19.12
N GLU A 328 3.93 19.31 -20.18
CA GLU A 328 2.76 20.04 -20.67
C GLU A 328 1.64 19.09 -21.10
N GLU A 329 1.95 18.06 -21.88
CA GLU A 329 1.00 17.02 -22.31
C GLU A 329 0.45 16.23 -21.10
N PHE A 330 1.30 15.90 -20.12
CA PHE A 330 0.85 15.24 -18.89
C PHE A 330 -0.15 16.12 -18.13
N THR A 331 0.20 17.36 -17.85
CA THR A 331 -0.59 18.29 -17.01
C THR A 331 -1.93 18.66 -17.65
N GLN A 332 -2.02 18.66 -18.98
CA GLN A 332 -3.27 18.87 -19.70
C GLN A 332 -4.28 17.74 -19.49
N ASN A 333 -3.83 16.50 -19.33
CA ASN A 333 -4.70 15.31 -19.34
C ASN A 333 -4.85 14.63 -17.97
N ALA A 334 -3.88 14.78 -17.06
CA ALA A 334 -3.82 14.05 -15.80
C ALA A 334 -5.06 14.24 -14.90
N GLY A 335 -5.67 15.42 -14.92
CA GLY A 335 -6.87 15.70 -14.13
C GLY A 335 -8.06 14.80 -14.48
N ASP A 336 -8.32 14.62 -15.77
CA ASP A 336 -9.45 13.82 -16.26
C ASP A 336 -9.27 12.34 -15.92
N TYR A 337 -8.07 11.81 -16.15
CA TYR A 337 -7.74 10.43 -15.77
C TYR A 337 -7.84 10.22 -14.27
N PHE A 338 -7.27 11.14 -13.47
CA PHE A 338 -7.29 11.01 -12.01
C PHE A 338 -8.70 11.09 -11.43
N GLN A 339 -9.57 11.97 -11.95
CA GLN A 339 -10.97 12.02 -11.55
C GLN A 339 -11.68 10.71 -11.89
N ARG A 340 -11.51 10.20 -13.12
CA ARG A 340 -12.11 8.94 -13.58
C ARG A 340 -11.71 7.77 -12.68
N TYR A 341 -10.42 7.60 -12.40
CA TYR A 341 -9.93 6.51 -11.55
C TYR A 341 -10.36 6.67 -10.10
N THR A 342 -10.46 7.91 -9.60
CA THR A 342 -11.01 8.18 -8.27
C THR A 342 -12.47 7.70 -8.19
N ASP A 343 -13.31 8.10 -9.14
CA ASP A 343 -14.72 7.69 -9.14
C ASP A 343 -14.86 6.15 -9.27
N GLN A 344 -14.06 5.52 -10.13
CA GLN A 344 -14.04 4.05 -10.27
C GLN A 344 -13.61 3.33 -8.98
N TYR A 345 -12.53 3.80 -8.34
CA TYR A 345 -12.01 3.21 -7.11
C TYR A 345 -13.03 3.25 -5.97
N PHE A 346 -13.73 4.38 -5.81
CA PHE A 346 -14.73 4.54 -4.75
C PHE A 346 -16.08 3.91 -5.08
N ALA A 347 -16.44 3.77 -6.36
CA ALA A 347 -17.66 3.09 -6.80
C ALA A 347 -17.55 1.55 -6.78
N HIS A 348 -16.33 0.99 -6.68
CA HIS A 348 -16.12 -0.45 -6.68
C HIS A 348 -16.90 -1.16 -5.57
N LYS A 349 -17.66 -2.18 -5.97
CA LYS A 349 -18.36 -3.11 -5.09
C LYS A 349 -17.75 -4.51 -5.27
N PRO A 350 -17.36 -5.17 -4.17
CA PRO A 350 -16.81 -6.51 -4.24
C PRO A 350 -17.85 -7.50 -4.74
N SER A 351 -17.38 -8.51 -5.48
CA SER A 351 -18.18 -9.63 -5.94
C SER A 351 -17.66 -10.95 -5.34
N PRO A 352 -18.53 -11.91 -5.03
CA PRO A 352 -18.10 -13.24 -4.60
C PRO A 352 -17.28 -13.92 -5.70
N THR A 353 -16.35 -14.79 -5.33
CA THR A 353 -15.68 -15.57 -6.38
C THR A 353 -16.64 -16.60 -6.97
N THR A 354 -16.50 -16.86 -8.27
CA THR A 354 -17.28 -17.89 -8.97
C THR A 354 -16.72 -19.30 -8.77
N GLU A 355 -15.64 -19.44 -7.98
CA GLU A 355 -14.99 -20.73 -7.77
C GLU A 355 -15.79 -21.57 -6.77
N ASP A 356 -16.11 -22.80 -7.16
CA ASP A 356 -16.72 -23.73 -6.23
C ASP A 356 -15.72 -24.08 -5.11
N ARG A 357 -16.12 -23.80 -3.87
CA ARG A 357 -15.37 -24.15 -2.67
C ARG A 357 -16.15 -25.21 -1.91
N LEU A 358 -15.52 -26.36 -1.69
CA LEU A 358 -16.03 -27.39 -0.80
C LEU A 358 -15.43 -27.17 0.60
N THR A 359 -16.22 -27.43 1.63
CA THR A 359 -15.69 -27.52 2.99
C THR A 359 -15.59 -28.99 3.37
N LEU A 360 -14.48 -29.38 3.99
CA LEU A 360 -14.20 -30.74 4.44
C LEU A 360 -13.87 -30.67 5.93
N THR A 361 -14.65 -31.37 6.75
CA THR A 361 -14.33 -31.61 8.16
C THR A 361 -14.13 -33.09 8.40
N GLN A 362 -13.40 -33.41 9.46
CA GLN A 362 -13.20 -34.79 9.92
C GLN A 362 -13.77 -34.91 11.33
N ASP A 363 -14.51 -35.98 11.60
CA ASP A 363 -14.98 -36.32 12.94
C ASP A 363 -13.89 -36.99 13.78
N ALA A 364 -14.20 -37.31 15.05
CA ALA A 364 -13.25 -37.93 15.97
C ALA A 364 -12.88 -39.38 15.56
N GLU A 365 -13.81 -40.06 14.88
CA GLU A 365 -13.67 -41.42 14.38
C GLU A 365 -12.88 -41.49 13.06
N GLY A 366 -12.59 -40.34 12.44
CA GLY A 366 -11.85 -40.21 11.19
C GLY A 366 -12.74 -40.14 9.94
N GLY A 367 -14.06 -40.22 10.08
CA GLY A 367 -15.05 -40.01 9.04
C GLY A 367 -15.00 -38.58 8.48
N ARG A 368 -15.28 -38.43 7.19
CA ARG A 368 -15.13 -37.16 6.47
C ARG A 368 -16.49 -36.59 6.10
N HIS A 369 -16.68 -35.31 6.30
CA HIS A 369 -17.92 -34.59 6.02
C HIS A 369 -17.67 -33.49 5.02
N ILE A 370 -18.42 -33.48 3.92
CA ILE A 370 -18.36 -32.44 2.89
C ILE A 370 -19.70 -31.74 2.82
N ILE A 371 -19.69 -30.46 3.14
CA ILE A 371 -20.89 -29.63 3.02
C ILE A 371 -20.80 -28.84 1.72
N TYR A 372 -21.88 -28.86 0.95
CA TYR A 372 -21.95 -28.15 -0.32
C TYR A 372 -23.36 -27.63 -0.58
N ARG A 373 -23.44 -26.64 -1.47
CA ARG A 373 -24.70 -26.01 -1.87
C ARG A 373 -25.12 -26.46 -3.26
N THR A 374 -26.42 -26.62 -3.49
CA THR A 374 -26.98 -26.75 -4.84
C THR A 374 -27.23 -25.39 -5.50
N ALA A 375 -27.50 -25.40 -6.79
CA ALA A 375 -27.94 -24.21 -7.52
C ALA A 375 -29.24 -23.59 -6.96
N LYS A 376 -30.07 -24.36 -6.24
CA LYS A 376 -31.30 -23.90 -5.59
C LYS A 376 -31.08 -23.37 -4.17
N GLY A 377 -29.83 -23.30 -3.69
CA GLY A 377 -29.51 -22.82 -2.35
C GLY A 377 -29.74 -23.85 -1.23
N GLN A 378 -29.98 -25.11 -1.57
CA GLN A 378 -30.11 -26.19 -0.58
C GLN A 378 -28.73 -26.67 -0.14
N LEU A 379 -28.58 -26.95 1.16
CA LEU A 379 -27.35 -27.51 1.70
C LEU A 379 -27.45 -29.04 1.76
N HIS A 380 -26.36 -29.70 1.38
CA HIS A 380 -26.22 -31.15 1.43
C HIS A 380 -24.91 -31.53 2.10
N GLU A 381 -24.89 -32.72 2.66
CA GLU A 381 -23.71 -33.33 3.25
C GLU A 381 -23.38 -34.64 2.52
N LEU A 382 -22.09 -34.85 2.24
CA LEU A 382 -21.53 -36.16 1.93
C LEU A 382 -20.67 -36.59 3.11
N ALA A 383 -21.09 -37.64 3.81
CA ALA A 383 -20.38 -38.20 4.96
C ALA A 383 -19.75 -39.55 4.60
N SER A 384 -18.51 -39.78 5.02
CA SER A 384 -17.79 -41.04 4.78
C SER A 384 -17.46 -41.79 6.06
N THR A 385 -17.25 -43.10 5.92
CA THR A 385 -16.49 -43.87 6.92
C THR A 385 -15.04 -43.40 6.99
N ALA A 386 -14.33 -43.76 8.07
CA ALA A 386 -12.96 -43.31 8.32
C ALA A 386 -11.95 -43.71 7.23
N ASP A 387 -12.16 -44.89 6.63
CA ASP A 387 -11.40 -45.41 5.50
C ASP A 387 -11.85 -44.85 4.13
N ALA A 388 -12.89 -44.00 4.13
CA ALA A 388 -13.55 -43.43 2.95
C ALA A 388 -14.08 -44.47 1.94
N SER A 389 -14.35 -45.70 2.38
CA SER A 389 -14.87 -46.79 1.53
C SER A 389 -16.36 -46.64 1.20
N THR A 390 -17.12 -45.96 2.07
CA THR A 390 -18.55 -45.68 1.85
C THR A 390 -18.85 -44.20 2.04
N TRP A 391 -19.79 -43.69 1.24
CA TRP A 391 -20.25 -42.29 1.28
C TRP A 391 -21.77 -42.24 1.29
N ASN A 392 -22.33 -41.51 2.23
CA ASN A 392 -23.76 -41.25 2.35
C ASN A 392 -24.05 -39.79 2.03
N LYS A 393 -25.07 -39.56 1.20
CA LYS A 393 -25.56 -38.23 0.87
C LYS A 393 -26.83 -37.91 1.66
N THR A 394 -26.82 -36.83 2.40
CA THR A 394 -27.96 -36.33 3.17
C THR A 394 -28.30 -34.90 2.76
N THR A 395 -29.58 -34.56 2.82
CA THR A 395 -30.04 -33.17 2.68
C THR A 395 -30.09 -32.54 4.07
N ILE A 396 -29.53 -31.35 4.21
CA ILE A 396 -29.60 -30.59 5.45
C ILE A 396 -30.90 -29.80 5.47
N SER A 397 -31.82 -30.21 6.35
CA SER A 397 -33.07 -29.50 6.58
C SER A 397 -32.79 -28.20 7.32
N LEU A 398 -32.90 -27.08 6.62
CA LEU A 398 -32.77 -25.75 7.20
C LEU A 398 -33.94 -25.45 8.14
N PRO A 399 -33.70 -24.86 9.32
CA PRO A 399 -34.77 -24.31 10.16
C PRO A 399 -35.58 -23.27 9.40
N GLY A 400 -36.87 -23.11 9.70
CA GLY A 400 -37.72 -22.14 9.00
C GLY A 400 -37.27 -20.68 9.14
N THR A 401 -36.43 -20.38 10.12
CA THR A 401 -35.80 -19.07 10.34
C THR A 401 -34.56 -18.84 9.46
N ALA A 402 -34.01 -19.90 8.84
CA ALA A 402 -32.78 -19.87 8.09
C ALA A 402 -33.09 -19.72 6.58
N PRO A 403 -32.58 -18.68 5.90
CA PRO A 403 -32.83 -18.50 4.48
C PRO A 403 -32.01 -19.50 3.63
N PRO A 404 -32.41 -19.74 2.37
CA PRO A 404 -31.59 -20.50 1.43
C PRO A 404 -30.20 -19.89 1.27
N ALA A 405 -29.19 -20.75 1.11
CA ALA A 405 -27.83 -20.28 0.91
C ALA A 405 -27.67 -19.60 -0.46
N ALA A 406 -27.00 -18.46 -0.49
CA ALA A 406 -26.56 -17.76 -1.69
C ALA A 406 -25.04 -17.84 -1.92
N GLY A 407 -24.27 -18.13 -0.86
CA GLY A 407 -22.84 -18.38 -0.89
C GLY A 407 -22.44 -19.84 -0.70
N GLN A 408 -21.18 -20.17 -0.95
CA GLN A 408 -20.58 -21.45 -0.59
C GLN A 408 -20.45 -21.57 0.93
N PRO A 409 -20.79 -22.73 1.52
CA PRO A 409 -20.67 -22.92 2.96
C PRO A 409 -19.20 -23.03 3.39
N SER A 410 -18.97 -22.76 4.67
CA SER A 410 -17.79 -23.16 5.43
C SER A 410 -18.28 -24.02 6.59
N SER A 411 -17.53 -25.03 6.99
CA SER A 411 -17.86 -25.85 8.16
C SER A 411 -16.66 -26.05 9.06
N TYR A 412 -16.92 -26.23 10.35
CA TYR A 412 -15.92 -26.58 11.35
C TYR A 412 -16.57 -27.39 12.47
N THR A 413 -15.74 -28.10 13.23
CA THR A 413 -16.18 -28.90 14.37
C THR A 413 -15.48 -28.38 15.62
N LEU A 414 -16.21 -28.26 16.72
CA LEU A 414 -15.65 -27.91 18.03
C LEU A 414 -15.21 -29.16 18.79
N ALA A 415 -14.40 -28.98 19.85
CA ALA A 415 -13.81 -30.09 20.61
C ALA A 415 -14.83 -31.08 21.20
N GLU A 416 -16.09 -30.65 21.36
CA GLU A 416 -17.18 -31.49 21.85
C GLU A 416 -17.86 -32.31 20.74
N GLY A 417 -17.44 -32.21 19.47
CA GLY A 417 -18.09 -32.88 18.33
C GLY A 417 -19.25 -32.08 17.72
N GLN A 418 -19.49 -30.86 18.21
CA GLN A 418 -20.53 -29.98 17.68
C GLN A 418 -20.17 -29.52 16.26
N GLN A 419 -21.00 -29.86 15.28
CA GLN A 419 -20.80 -29.45 13.89
C GLN A 419 -21.39 -28.06 13.65
N GLN A 420 -20.64 -27.23 12.94
CA GLN A 420 -21.00 -25.86 12.63
C GLN A 420 -20.96 -25.67 11.12
N ILE A 421 -22.02 -25.08 10.55
CA ILE A 421 -22.11 -24.70 9.14
C ILE A 421 -22.40 -23.22 9.05
N LEU A 422 -21.52 -22.51 8.35
CA LEU A 422 -21.63 -21.09 8.13
C LEU A 422 -21.82 -20.82 6.64
N TYR A 423 -22.78 -19.98 6.29
CA TYR A 423 -23.02 -19.61 4.90
C TYR A 423 -23.56 -18.19 4.77
N ARG A 424 -23.45 -17.62 3.57
CA ARG A 424 -24.10 -16.36 3.22
C ARG A 424 -25.49 -16.62 2.66
N GLY A 425 -26.51 -15.99 3.23
CA GLY A 425 -27.91 -16.07 2.80
C GLY A 425 -28.22 -15.19 1.58
N GLN A 426 -29.41 -15.36 1.00
CA GLN A 426 -29.90 -14.51 -0.11
C GLN A 426 -30.16 -13.05 0.28
N ASP A 427 -30.32 -12.80 1.57
CA ASP A 427 -30.36 -11.48 2.21
C ASP A 427 -28.96 -10.84 2.38
N GLY A 428 -27.89 -11.57 2.07
CA GLY A 428 -26.51 -11.14 2.26
C GLY A 428 -26.01 -11.27 3.70
N HIS A 429 -26.80 -11.86 4.60
CA HIS A 429 -26.40 -12.10 5.99
C HIS A 429 -25.54 -13.35 6.13
N LEU A 430 -24.78 -13.44 7.22
CA LEU A 430 -24.04 -14.63 7.61
C LEU A 430 -24.89 -15.46 8.59
N HIS A 431 -25.24 -16.68 8.18
CA HIS A 431 -26.04 -17.60 8.97
C HIS A 431 -25.20 -18.75 9.47
N LEU A 432 -25.30 -19.02 10.77
CA LEU A 432 -24.68 -20.14 11.45
C LEU A 432 -25.74 -21.19 11.76
N LEU A 433 -25.47 -22.42 11.36
CA LEU A 433 -26.21 -23.61 11.77
C LEU A 433 -25.33 -24.42 12.73
N SER A 434 -25.86 -24.71 13.91
CA SER A 434 -25.17 -25.49 14.93
C SER A 434 -25.91 -26.80 15.16
N LYS A 435 -25.18 -27.92 15.09
CA LYS A 435 -25.69 -29.24 15.46
C LYS A 435 -24.98 -29.73 16.73
N PRO A 436 -25.73 -29.99 17.82
CA PRO A 436 -25.17 -30.55 19.05
C PRO A 436 -24.52 -31.91 18.82
N ALA A 437 -23.57 -32.29 19.69
CA ALA A 437 -22.82 -33.54 19.58
C ALA A 437 -23.61 -34.80 19.98
N ALA A 438 -24.77 -34.66 20.64
CA ALA A 438 -25.56 -35.79 21.11
C ALA A 438 -26.37 -36.44 19.97
N ASP A 439 -26.50 -37.78 20.02
CA ASP A 439 -27.31 -38.63 19.13
C ASP A 439 -28.84 -38.40 19.25
N ALA A 440 -29.27 -37.14 19.38
CA ALA A 440 -30.66 -36.77 19.37
C ALA A 440 -31.20 -37.00 17.96
N LYS A 441 -31.88 -38.13 17.77
CA LYS A 441 -32.47 -38.58 16.50
C LYS A 441 -33.44 -37.57 15.85
N ASP A 442 -33.84 -36.53 16.59
CA ASP A 442 -34.88 -35.57 16.19
C ASP A 442 -34.54 -34.08 16.44
N ASP A 443 -33.32 -33.70 16.86
CA ASP A 443 -33.02 -32.29 17.18
C ASP A 443 -32.54 -31.51 15.92
N PRO A 444 -33.32 -30.53 15.41
CA PRO A 444 -32.98 -29.79 14.19
C PRO A 444 -31.75 -28.92 14.40
N TRP A 445 -31.04 -28.62 13.32
CA TRP A 445 -30.01 -27.58 13.29
C TRP A 445 -30.51 -26.32 14.00
N GLN A 446 -29.72 -25.77 14.92
CA GLN A 446 -30.04 -24.48 15.53
C GLN A 446 -29.52 -23.36 14.62
N HIS A 447 -30.33 -22.34 14.38
CA HIS A 447 -29.99 -21.25 13.47
C HIS A 447 -29.73 -19.95 14.21
N THR A 448 -28.62 -19.29 13.88
CA THR A 448 -28.28 -17.94 14.31
C THR A 448 -27.96 -17.07 13.10
N ASP A 449 -28.61 -15.91 12.99
CA ASP A 449 -28.21 -14.85 12.05
C ASP A 449 -27.13 -13.99 12.73
N LEU A 450 -25.87 -14.26 12.40
CA LEU A 450 -24.73 -13.56 13.00
C LEU A 450 -24.66 -12.10 12.54
N THR A 451 -25.11 -11.80 11.34
CA THR A 451 -25.10 -10.43 10.81
C THR A 451 -26.06 -9.55 11.60
N ALA A 452 -27.29 -10.03 11.82
CA ALA A 452 -28.28 -9.32 12.61
C ALA A 452 -27.88 -9.27 14.10
N GLN A 453 -27.39 -10.38 14.67
CA GLN A 453 -27.00 -10.45 16.09
C GLN A 453 -25.89 -9.44 16.45
N LEU A 454 -24.92 -9.27 15.55
CA LEU A 454 -23.75 -8.41 15.77
C LEU A 454 -23.90 -7.00 15.19
N GLU A 455 -25.01 -6.69 14.52
CA GLU A 455 -25.23 -5.42 13.82
C GLU A 455 -24.08 -5.05 12.85
N ILE A 456 -23.53 -6.05 12.19
CA ILE A 456 -22.41 -5.90 11.24
C ILE A 456 -22.91 -5.72 9.80
N PRO A 457 -22.10 -5.11 8.91
CA PRO A 457 -22.47 -5.01 7.50
C PRO A 457 -22.64 -6.37 6.83
N THR A 458 -23.54 -6.40 5.85
CA THR A 458 -23.81 -7.59 5.05
C THR A 458 -22.58 -8.04 4.25
N ALA A 459 -22.52 -9.35 4.02
CA ALA A 459 -21.43 -9.99 3.33
C ALA A 459 -21.56 -9.84 1.81
N ALA A 460 -20.48 -9.40 1.17
CA ALA A 460 -20.33 -9.42 -0.28
C ALA A 460 -19.68 -10.71 -0.78
N SER A 461 -18.99 -11.43 0.10
CA SER A 461 -18.27 -12.66 -0.22
C SER A 461 -18.72 -13.84 0.63
N ASP A 462 -18.24 -15.02 0.28
CA ASP A 462 -18.54 -16.22 1.05
C ASP A 462 -17.61 -16.32 2.27
N PRO A 463 -18.11 -16.75 3.43
CA PRO A 463 -17.33 -16.73 4.67
C PRO A 463 -16.29 -17.85 4.69
N SER A 464 -15.18 -17.67 5.40
CA SER A 464 -14.18 -18.71 5.65
C SER A 464 -13.93 -18.84 7.14
N ALA A 465 -13.77 -20.06 7.66
CA ALA A 465 -13.61 -20.29 9.09
C ALA A 465 -12.44 -21.22 9.44
N VAL A 466 -11.83 -20.99 10.60
CA VAL A 466 -10.90 -21.92 11.28
C VAL A 466 -11.17 -21.94 12.77
N VAL A 467 -10.71 -22.99 13.45
CA VAL A 467 -10.73 -23.08 14.92
C VAL A 467 -9.30 -23.08 15.45
N VAL A 468 -9.05 -22.27 16.46
CA VAL A 468 -7.78 -22.24 17.22
C VAL A 468 -8.10 -22.32 18.71
N ASP A 469 -7.55 -23.31 19.39
CA ASP A 469 -7.76 -23.54 20.83
C ASP A 469 -9.25 -23.50 21.25
N GLY A 470 -10.12 -24.09 20.42
CA GLY A 470 -11.56 -24.13 20.65
C GLY A 470 -12.33 -22.87 20.24
N VAL A 471 -11.63 -21.78 19.88
CA VAL A 471 -12.22 -20.52 19.42
C VAL A 471 -12.40 -20.55 17.89
N PRO A 472 -13.63 -20.46 17.37
CA PRO A 472 -13.85 -20.27 15.94
C PRO A 472 -13.53 -18.83 15.54
N HIS A 473 -12.83 -18.69 14.42
CA HIS A 473 -12.55 -17.43 13.74
C HIS A 473 -13.13 -17.49 12.34
N VAL A 474 -13.97 -16.52 12.00
CA VAL A 474 -14.67 -16.39 10.73
C VAL A 474 -14.19 -15.13 10.04
N VAL A 475 -13.95 -15.18 8.73
CA VAL A 475 -13.69 -13.99 7.93
C VAL A 475 -14.63 -13.88 6.74
N TYR A 476 -14.95 -12.66 6.36
CA TYR A 476 -15.71 -12.34 5.15
C TYR A 476 -15.35 -10.94 4.63
N VAL A 477 -15.65 -10.67 3.37
CA VAL A 477 -15.58 -9.32 2.79
C VAL A 477 -16.97 -8.68 2.84
N ASP A 478 -17.06 -7.46 3.38
CA ASP A 478 -18.30 -6.68 3.44
C ASP A 478 -18.57 -5.90 2.13
N GLN A 479 -19.78 -5.36 2.00
CA GLN A 479 -20.19 -4.53 0.85
C GLN A 479 -19.34 -3.26 0.64
N ALA A 480 -18.54 -2.86 1.63
CA ALA A 480 -17.64 -1.72 1.56
C ALA A 480 -16.19 -2.13 1.18
N ALA A 481 -15.99 -3.35 0.66
CA ALA A 481 -14.70 -3.90 0.27
C ALA A 481 -13.70 -4.00 1.44
N ARG A 482 -14.19 -4.29 2.65
CA ARG A 482 -13.36 -4.51 3.84
C ARG A 482 -13.49 -5.94 4.33
N ILE A 483 -12.38 -6.50 4.81
CA ILE A 483 -12.40 -7.81 5.47
C ILE A 483 -12.75 -7.62 6.94
N ARG A 484 -13.62 -8.48 7.44
CA ARG A 484 -14.00 -8.54 8.86
C ARG A 484 -13.71 -9.91 9.41
N GLU A 485 -13.18 -9.93 10.62
CA GLU A 485 -13.05 -11.11 11.48
C GLU A 485 -14.22 -11.14 12.46
N LEU A 486 -14.82 -12.31 12.67
CA LEU A 486 -15.69 -12.61 13.80
C LEU A 486 -15.05 -13.75 14.59
N TRP A 487 -15.17 -13.73 15.91
CA TRP A 487 -14.72 -14.86 16.74
C TRP A 487 -15.63 -15.05 17.93
N PHE A 488 -15.66 -16.26 18.49
CA PHE A 488 -16.47 -16.59 19.66
C PHE A 488 -15.59 -16.83 20.90
N ASP A 489 -15.65 -15.91 21.85
CA ASP A 489 -14.95 -15.99 23.13
C ASP A 489 -15.94 -15.69 24.27
N GLY A 490 -16.74 -16.71 24.62
CA GLY A 490 -17.92 -16.59 25.51
C GLY A 490 -19.12 -15.85 24.88
N ALA A 491 -18.86 -14.92 23.97
CA ALA A 491 -19.83 -14.27 23.10
C ALA A 491 -19.19 -14.02 21.72
N TRP A 492 -20.04 -13.83 20.71
CA TRP A 492 -19.57 -13.41 19.40
C TRP A 492 -19.02 -11.98 19.46
N GLN A 493 -17.86 -11.80 18.86
CA GLN A 493 -17.14 -10.54 18.72
C GLN A 493 -16.80 -10.32 17.25
N HIS A 494 -16.53 -9.07 16.85
CA HIS A 494 -16.10 -8.77 15.49
C HIS A 494 -15.06 -7.64 15.43
N TYR A 495 -14.28 -7.62 14.36
CA TYR A 495 -13.28 -6.59 14.10
C TYR A 495 -12.95 -6.49 12.60
N PRO A 496 -12.97 -5.29 11.99
CA PRO A 496 -12.44 -5.15 10.63
C PRO A 496 -10.92 -5.25 10.65
N LEU A 497 -10.35 -5.89 9.62
CA LEU A 497 -8.91 -5.89 9.45
C LEU A 497 -8.43 -4.44 9.21
N PRO A 498 -7.42 -3.94 9.94
CA PRO A 498 -6.94 -2.57 9.79
C PRO A 498 -6.03 -2.37 8.57
N ALA A 499 -5.99 -1.12 8.07
CA ALA A 499 -5.02 -0.60 7.10
C ALA A 499 -4.76 -1.50 5.87
N LEU A 500 -5.84 -1.96 5.21
CA LEU A 500 -5.77 -2.79 4.00
C LEU A 500 -6.17 -2.04 2.72
N PRO A 501 -5.65 -2.46 1.55
CA PRO A 501 -6.20 -2.08 0.25
C PRO A 501 -7.67 -2.52 0.11
N ARG A 502 -8.41 -1.93 -0.83
CA ARG A 502 -9.78 -2.37 -1.13
C ARG A 502 -9.77 -3.78 -1.71
N THR A 503 -10.64 -4.64 -1.21
CA THR A 503 -10.65 -6.07 -1.57
C THR A 503 -11.73 -6.42 -2.58
N ASP A 504 -11.48 -7.47 -3.36
CA ASP A 504 -12.47 -8.09 -4.23
C ASP A 504 -12.35 -9.61 -4.21
N GLY A 505 -13.46 -10.31 -4.42
CA GLY A 505 -13.57 -11.74 -4.17
C GLY A 505 -13.78 -12.08 -2.70
N ASP A 506 -13.33 -13.27 -2.33
CA ASP A 506 -13.45 -13.80 -0.98
C ASP A 506 -12.21 -13.49 -0.12
N ALA A 507 -12.29 -13.83 1.16
CA ALA A 507 -11.15 -13.87 2.06
C ALA A 507 -11.05 -15.28 2.65
N ILE A 508 -9.84 -15.83 2.69
CA ILE A 508 -9.58 -17.18 3.21
C ILE A 508 -8.74 -17.06 4.46
N ILE A 509 -9.29 -17.52 5.59
CA ILE A 509 -8.55 -17.63 6.84
C ILE A 509 -7.88 -18.99 6.94
N SER A 510 -6.64 -19.00 7.42
CA SER A 510 -5.92 -20.20 7.82
C SER A 510 -5.04 -19.93 9.03
N ARG A 511 -4.50 -20.97 9.67
CA ARG A 511 -3.82 -20.84 10.95
C ARG A 511 -2.61 -21.76 11.10
N ASN A 512 -1.76 -21.43 12.06
CA ASN A 512 -0.94 -22.38 12.80
C ASN A 512 -1.28 -22.27 14.30
N GLN A 513 -0.51 -22.88 15.19
CA GLN A 513 -0.80 -22.88 16.63
C GLN A 513 -0.81 -21.49 17.28
N SER A 514 -0.09 -20.49 16.74
CA SER A 514 0.06 -19.19 17.40
C SER A 514 -0.33 -17.99 16.53
N THR A 515 -0.72 -18.22 15.27
CA THR A 515 -0.93 -17.16 14.29
C THR A 515 -2.11 -17.46 13.38
N LEU A 516 -2.98 -16.48 13.21
CA LEU A 516 -4.00 -16.43 12.18
C LEU A 516 -3.46 -15.72 10.93
N TYR A 517 -3.91 -16.17 9.76
CA TYR A 517 -3.53 -15.63 8.47
C TYR A 517 -4.79 -15.45 7.62
N VAL A 518 -4.90 -14.32 6.95
CA VAL A 518 -6.02 -14.04 6.03
C VAL A 518 -5.47 -13.72 4.66
N THR A 519 -5.73 -14.59 3.69
CA THR A 519 -5.33 -14.44 2.28
C THR A 519 -6.50 -13.90 1.45
N TYR A 520 -6.23 -12.90 0.62
CA TYR A 520 -7.24 -12.18 -0.14
C TYR A 520 -6.65 -11.57 -1.41
N ARG A 521 -7.51 -10.94 -2.22
CA ARG A 521 -7.16 -10.20 -3.43
C ARG A 521 -7.62 -8.74 -3.28
N THR A 522 -6.81 -7.80 -3.77
CA THR A 522 -7.26 -6.41 -3.94
C THR A 522 -8.25 -6.28 -5.11
N MET A 523 -9.00 -5.18 -5.22
CA MET A 523 -9.86 -4.93 -6.39
C MET A 523 -9.13 -4.94 -7.75
N PHE A 524 -7.81 -4.74 -7.75
CA PHE A 524 -6.96 -4.85 -8.94
C PHE A 524 -6.38 -6.25 -9.20
N GLY A 525 -6.74 -7.26 -8.40
CA GLY A 525 -6.21 -8.62 -8.55
C GLY A 525 -4.94 -8.94 -7.76
N ALA A 526 -4.32 -7.99 -7.04
CA ALA A 526 -3.08 -8.25 -6.33
C ALA A 526 -3.31 -9.18 -5.11
N PRO A 527 -2.63 -10.35 -5.04
CA PRO A 527 -2.75 -11.24 -3.89
C PRO A 527 -2.10 -10.63 -2.65
N CYS A 528 -2.78 -10.71 -1.52
CA CYS A 528 -2.33 -10.18 -0.24
C CYS A 528 -2.56 -11.20 0.87
N GLU A 529 -1.81 -11.04 1.96
CA GLU A 529 -2.03 -11.75 3.21
C GLU A 529 -1.94 -10.78 4.39
N GLN A 530 -2.81 -10.89 5.38
CA GLN A 530 -2.57 -10.32 6.71
C GLN A 530 -2.28 -11.43 7.72
N ARG A 531 -1.49 -11.13 8.75
CA ARG A 531 -1.26 -12.05 9.87
C ARG A 531 -1.54 -11.40 11.21
N LEU A 532 -2.02 -12.20 12.16
CA LEU A 532 -2.25 -11.82 13.54
C LEU A 532 -1.59 -12.86 14.46
N SER A 533 -0.59 -12.44 15.25
CA SER A 533 -0.06 -13.28 16.33
C SER A 533 -1.04 -13.26 17.49
N LEU A 534 -1.47 -14.41 17.97
CA LEU A 534 -2.46 -14.52 19.05
C LEU A 534 -1.95 -13.94 20.36
N GLU A 535 -0.64 -14.03 20.61
CA GLU A 535 0.01 -13.47 21.80
C GLU A 535 -0.05 -11.93 21.87
N ASN A 536 -0.30 -11.27 20.73
CA ASN A 536 -0.32 -9.80 20.62
C ASN A 536 -1.74 -9.22 20.67
N ILE A 537 -2.76 -10.05 20.84
CA ILE A 537 -4.15 -9.59 20.94
C ILE A 537 -4.37 -8.92 22.30
N ALA A 538 -5.05 -7.79 22.30
CA ALA A 538 -5.51 -7.10 23.50
C ALA A 538 -6.95 -6.58 23.31
N PRO A 539 -7.69 -6.27 24.39
CA PRO A 539 -9.03 -5.70 24.26
C PRO A 539 -9.05 -4.47 23.35
N GLY A 540 -9.92 -4.49 22.33
CA GLY A 540 -10.05 -3.42 21.33
C GLY A 540 -8.85 -3.25 20.39
N ARG A 541 -7.86 -4.17 20.41
CA ARG A 541 -6.66 -4.10 19.56
C ARG A 541 -6.33 -5.46 18.95
N ARG A 542 -6.44 -5.53 17.62
CA ARG A 542 -6.06 -6.72 16.84
C ARG A 542 -4.98 -6.33 15.82
N PRO A 543 -3.69 -6.47 16.16
CA PRO A 543 -2.58 -5.96 15.34
C PRO A 543 -2.33 -6.84 14.12
N TRP A 544 -3.21 -6.74 13.13
CA TRP A 544 -3.02 -7.41 11.86
C TRP A 544 -1.89 -6.73 11.06
N ILE A 545 -0.97 -7.55 10.57
CA ILE A 545 0.19 -7.07 9.81
C ILE A 545 0.02 -7.46 8.34
N PRO A 546 -0.11 -6.47 7.42
CA PRO A 546 -0.25 -6.75 6.00
C PRO A 546 1.08 -7.21 5.38
N ARG A 547 0.97 -8.16 4.45
CA ARG A 547 2.02 -8.72 3.61
C ARG A 547 1.51 -8.81 2.18
N LEU A 548 2.11 -8.03 1.30
CA LEU A 548 1.85 -8.16 -0.14
C LEU A 548 2.48 -9.46 -0.64
N ILE A 549 1.69 -10.29 -1.32
CA ILE A 549 2.21 -11.40 -2.11
C ILE A 549 2.56 -10.80 -3.47
N TYR A 550 3.74 -11.12 -3.96
CA TYR A 550 4.39 -10.38 -5.05
C TYR A 550 3.48 -10.20 -6.28
N ARG A 551 3.63 -9.06 -6.98
CA ARG A 551 2.68 -8.37 -7.90
C ARG A 551 2.27 -9.12 -9.18
N LEU A 552 2.01 -10.42 -9.09
CA LEU A 552 1.36 -11.19 -10.14
C LEU A 552 -0.15 -11.19 -9.84
N PRO A 553 -0.98 -10.57 -10.69
CA PRO A 553 -2.42 -10.52 -10.44
C PRO A 553 -2.99 -11.95 -10.43
N ALA A 554 -3.90 -12.23 -9.51
CA ALA A 554 -4.60 -13.49 -9.42
C ALA A 554 -5.98 -13.44 -10.08
N SER A 555 -6.26 -14.46 -10.90
CA SER A 555 -7.63 -14.89 -11.17
C SER A 555 -8.08 -15.80 -10.02
N GLY A 556 -9.36 -15.74 -9.65
CA GLY A 556 -9.87 -16.55 -8.53
C GLY A 556 -9.29 -16.21 -7.16
N GLN A 557 -9.51 -17.07 -6.17
CA GLN A 557 -9.19 -16.77 -4.77
C GLN A 557 -7.80 -17.27 -4.36
N PRO A 558 -6.87 -16.41 -3.90
CA PRO A 558 -5.62 -16.88 -3.31
C PRO A 558 -5.85 -17.69 -2.04
N VAL A 559 -5.14 -18.82 -1.91
CA VAL A 559 -5.26 -19.74 -0.77
C VAL A 559 -3.92 -19.87 -0.05
N GLY A 560 -3.85 -19.39 1.18
CA GLY A 560 -2.67 -19.51 2.04
C GLY A 560 -2.75 -20.70 3.01
N TYR A 561 -1.65 -21.44 3.18
CA TYR A 561 -1.55 -22.57 4.11
C TYR A 561 -0.13 -22.71 4.69
N ASN A 562 0.00 -23.53 5.74
CA ASN A 562 1.29 -23.85 6.35
C ASN A 562 1.68 -25.30 6.01
N ALA A 563 2.95 -25.53 5.62
CA ALA A 563 3.49 -26.86 5.39
C ALA A 563 5.00 -26.88 5.69
N GLY A 564 5.49 -27.91 6.41
CA GLY A 564 6.91 -28.04 6.75
C GLY A 564 7.50 -26.81 7.48
N GLY A 565 6.71 -26.18 8.35
CA GLY A 565 7.10 -24.96 9.08
C GLY A 565 7.20 -23.69 8.23
N LYS A 566 6.74 -23.72 6.97
CA LYS A 566 6.78 -22.58 6.04
C LYS A 566 5.38 -22.13 5.67
N ARG A 567 5.27 -20.83 5.38
CA ARG A 567 4.05 -20.23 4.86
C ARG A 567 4.03 -20.29 3.33
N HIS A 568 2.94 -20.80 2.78
CA HIS A 568 2.71 -20.99 1.35
C HIS A 568 1.43 -20.28 0.93
N VAL A 569 1.39 -19.78 -0.29
CA VAL A 569 0.17 -19.27 -0.93
C VAL A 569 0.12 -19.80 -2.36
N VAL A 570 -1.05 -20.26 -2.78
CA VAL A 570 -1.31 -20.75 -4.14
C VAL A 570 -2.46 -19.95 -4.75
N PHE A 571 -2.33 -19.60 -6.03
CA PHE A 571 -3.35 -18.84 -6.76
C PHE A 571 -3.21 -19.08 -8.27
N TRP A 572 -4.26 -18.80 -9.04
CA TRP A 572 -4.16 -18.78 -10.51
C TRP A 572 -3.64 -17.43 -10.96
N ALA A 573 -2.60 -17.40 -11.78
CA ALA A 573 -2.18 -16.17 -12.45
C ALA A 573 -3.33 -15.68 -13.35
N ALA A 574 -3.58 -14.37 -13.37
CA ALA A 574 -4.60 -13.79 -14.22
C ALA A 574 -4.34 -14.13 -15.70
N GLU A 575 -5.41 -14.46 -16.43
CA GLU A 575 -5.34 -14.75 -17.87
C GLU A 575 -4.92 -13.50 -18.65
N LYS A 576 -5.52 -12.36 -18.30
CA LYS A 576 -5.13 -11.03 -18.76
C LYS A 576 -4.59 -10.27 -17.57
N TRP A 577 -3.41 -9.70 -17.76
CA TRP A 577 -2.85 -8.78 -16.79
C TRP A 577 -3.78 -7.55 -16.79
N PRO A 578 -3.98 -6.87 -15.65
CA PRO A 578 -4.73 -5.62 -15.59
C PRO A 578 -4.30 -4.74 -16.75
N HIS A 579 -5.27 -4.31 -17.55
CA HIS A 579 -5.03 -3.66 -18.83
C HIS A 579 -4.25 -2.33 -18.70
N ASP A 580 -4.12 -1.80 -17.48
CA ASP A 580 -3.50 -0.52 -17.18
C ASP A 580 -2.20 -0.74 -16.37
N ASP A 581 -1.07 -0.41 -16.99
CA ASP A 581 0.19 -0.24 -16.27
C ASP A 581 0.11 0.98 -15.30
N PRO A 582 0.93 1.06 -14.23
CA PRO A 582 1.70 0.00 -13.64
C PRO A 582 0.91 -0.68 -12.53
N PHE A 583 0.28 -1.79 -12.90
CA PHE A 583 0.09 -2.85 -11.93
C PHE A 583 1.44 -3.40 -11.41
N TYR A 584 2.49 -3.32 -12.24
CA TYR A 584 3.81 -3.87 -11.96
C TYR A 584 4.93 -2.82 -11.99
N PHE A 585 5.28 -2.29 -10.82
CA PHE A 585 6.46 -1.43 -10.67
C PHE A 585 7.53 -2.14 -9.83
N ASP A 586 8.62 -2.60 -10.45
CA ASP A 586 9.63 -3.47 -9.82
C ASP A 586 11.07 -2.91 -9.89
N GLY A 587 11.22 -1.60 -10.11
CA GLY A 587 12.52 -0.97 -10.40
C GLY A 587 13.59 -1.19 -9.32
N ILE A 588 13.20 -1.29 -8.04
CA ILE A 588 14.12 -1.54 -6.92
C ILE A 588 14.27 -3.05 -6.68
N GLU A 589 13.19 -3.81 -6.77
CA GLU A 589 13.19 -5.25 -6.58
C GLU A 589 14.05 -5.97 -7.62
N ARG A 590 14.10 -5.48 -8.88
CA ARG A 590 15.07 -5.91 -9.91
C ARG A 590 16.52 -5.90 -9.46
N ARG A 591 16.86 -5.08 -8.46
CA ARG A 591 18.22 -4.93 -7.94
C ARG A 591 18.54 -5.93 -6.81
N GLN A 592 17.55 -6.70 -6.33
CA GLN A 592 17.76 -7.70 -5.31
C GLN A 592 18.33 -8.99 -5.93
N PRO A 593 19.38 -9.60 -5.36
CA PRO A 593 20.05 -10.77 -5.96
C PRO A 593 19.15 -11.99 -6.18
N ASP A 594 18.06 -12.12 -5.41
CA ASP A 594 17.17 -13.27 -5.41
C ASP A 594 15.80 -13.00 -6.06
N TYR A 595 15.60 -11.80 -6.57
CA TYR A 595 14.36 -11.43 -7.24
C TYR A 595 14.23 -12.14 -8.59
N ARG A 596 13.04 -12.69 -8.86
CA ARG A 596 12.66 -13.24 -10.15
C ARG A 596 11.25 -12.78 -10.49
N ARG A 597 11.08 -12.15 -11.66
CA ARG A 597 9.77 -11.95 -12.25
C ARG A 597 9.18 -13.32 -12.54
N TYR A 598 7.87 -13.46 -12.37
CA TYR A 598 7.19 -14.67 -12.79
C TYR A 598 7.31 -14.82 -14.32
N GLU A 599 7.88 -15.94 -14.77
CA GLU A 599 8.10 -16.28 -16.19
C GLU A 599 7.16 -17.40 -16.66
N GLY A 600 6.24 -17.86 -15.81
CA GLY A 600 5.26 -18.87 -16.19
C GLY A 600 4.14 -18.31 -17.07
N SER A 601 3.30 -19.21 -17.57
CA SER A 601 2.18 -18.86 -18.45
C SER A 601 1.11 -18.07 -17.69
N PRO A 602 0.43 -17.10 -18.35
CA PRO A 602 -0.86 -16.61 -17.87
C PRO A 602 -1.84 -17.77 -17.65
N ASN A 603 -2.83 -17.56 -16.78
CA ASN A 603 -3.82 -18.60 -16.44
C ASN A 603 -3.20 -19.94 -15.99
N ALA A 604 -2.05 -19.87 -15.30
CA ALA A 604 -1.42 -21.03 -14.71
C ALA A 604 -1.47 -20.96 -13.19
N LEU A 605 -1.44 -22.13 -12.55
CA LEU A 605 -1.39 -22.17 -11.11
C LEU A 605 0.01 -21.78 -10.62
N VAL A 606 0.07 -20.89 -9.64
CA VAL A 606 1.29 -20.32 -9.08
C VAL A 606 1.42 -20.65 -7.61
N HIS A 607 2.61 -21.08 -7.22
CA HIS A 607 3.05 -21.24 -5.85
C HIS A 607 3.93 -20.08 -5.42
N ALA A 608 3.57 -19.45 -4.32
CA ALA A 608 4.39 -18.53 -3.57
C ALA A 608 4.74 -19.13 -2.21
N TRP A 609 5.97 -18.90 -1.72
CA TRP A 609 6.31 -19.21 -0.33
C TRP A 609 7.19 -18.13 0.29
N ASP A 610 7.06 -17.98 1.61
CA ASP A 610 7.81 -16.99 2.38
C ASP A 610 9.20 -17.52 2.76
N LYS A 611 10.26 -16.77 2.46
CA LYS A 611 11.65 -17.03 2.92
C LYS A 611 12.15 -15.98 3.91
N GLY A 612 11.24 -15.34 4.64
CA GLY A 612 11.57 -14.31 5.64
C GLY A 612 11.73 -12.91 5.04
N GLU A 613 11.59 -12.76 3.72
CA GLU A 613 11.79 -11.50 3.02
C GLU A 613 10.74 -11.21 1.93
N ARG A 614 9.47 -11.58 2.19
CA ARG A 614 8.33 -11.50 1.26
C ARG A 614 8.24 -12.70 0.31
N PHE A 615 7.05 -12.90 -0.25
CA PHE A 615 6.73 -13.92 -1.26
C PHE A 615 7.42 -13.65 -2.62
N ARG A 616 8.74 -13.44 -2.64
CA ARG A 616 9.53 -13.02 -3.82
C ARG A 616 9.69 -14.10 -4.87
N ARG A 617 9.31 -15.35 -4.56
CA ARG A 617 9.50 -16.47 -5.48
C ARG A 617 8.15 -17.05 -5.85
N LEU A 618 7.82 -16.90 -7.12
CA LEU A 618 6.60 -17.39 -7.74
C LEU A 618 6.97 -18.48 -8.73
N TYR A 619 6.41 -19.67 -8.57
CA TYR A 619 6.68 -20.81 -9.44
C TYR A 619 5.38 -21.33 -10.02
N GLN A 620 5.37 -21.60 -11.32
CA GLN A 620 4.26 -22.33 -11.92
C GLN A 620 4.25 -23.78 -11.41
N ILE A 621 3.08 -24.27 -11.02
CA ILE A 621 2.86 -25.69 -10.71
C ILE A 621 2.20 -26.35 -11.93
N GLY A 622 2.88 -27.34 -12.51
CA GLY A 622 2.36 -28.16 -13.62
C GLY A 622 2.20 -27.44 -14.97
N ASN A 623 1.85 -28.20 -16.01
CA ASN A 623 1.31 -27.69 -17.28
C ASN A 623 -0.21 -27.99 -17.26
N PRO A 624 -1.11 -27.00 -17.12
CA PRO A 624 -2.52 -27.28 -16.93
C PRO A 624 -3.19 -27.78 -18.23
N PRO A 625 -3.90 -28.93 -18.22
CA PRO A 625 -4.89 -29.24 -19.23
C PRO A 625 -6.20 -28.53 -18.86
N SER A 626 -6.49 -27.38 -19.48
CA SER A 626 -7.73 -26.58 -19.34
C SER A 626 -8.03 -26.05 -17.92
N PRO A 627 -8.86 -24.99 -17.78
CA PRO A 627 -9.19 -24.41 -16.48
C PRO A 627 -10.09 -25.37 -15.69
N VAL A 628 -9.47 -26.22 -14.86
CA VAL A 628 -10.17 -27.02 -13.84
C VAL A 628 -10.32 -26.15 -12.60
N GLY A 629 -11.55 -26.01 -12.11
CA GLY A 629 -11.92 -25.09 -11.04
C GLY A 629 -11.14 -25.23 -9.74
N SER A 630 -11.04 -24.10 -9.02
CA SER A 630 -10.51 -23.89 -7.68
C SER A 630 -9.01 -24.22 -7.45
N PRO A 631 -8.18 -23.26 -6.97
CA PRO A 631 -6.81 -23.49 -6.50
C PRO A 631 -6.67 -24.59 -5.44
N ALA A 632 -7.76 -24.92 -4.75
CA ALA A 632 -7.80 -25.95 -3.74
C ALA A 632 -7.45 -27.35 -4.30
N ALA A 633 -7.79 -27.62 -5.57
CA ALA A 633 -7.47 -28.88 -6.25
C ALA A 633 -5.97 -29.03 -6.58
N ALA A 634 -5.26 -27.93 -6.80
CA ALA A 634 -3.89 -27.97 -7.29
C ALA A 634 -2.83 -27.81 -6.19
N GLY A 635 -3.23 -27.26 -5.04
CA GLY A 635 -2.50 -27.45 -3.78
C GLY A 635 -2.29 -28.92 -3.43
N ALA A 636 -3.13 -29.85 -3.90
CA ALA A 636 -2.91 -31.29 -3.74
C ALA A 636 -1.80 -31.85 -4.66
N GLN A 637 -1.62 -31.34 -5.89
CA GLN A 637 -0.54 -31.77 -6.78
C GLN A 637 0.84 -31.31 -6.30
N ALA A 638 0.97 -30.08 -5.79
CA ALA A 638 2.24 -29.56 -5.24
C ALA A 638 2.73 -30.35 -4.02
N ARG A 639 1.78 -30.96 -3.32
CA ARG A 639 1.91 -31.51 -1.98
C ARG A 639 2.13 -33.05 -2.11
N ALA A 640 1.89 -33.61 -3.30
CA ALA A 640 2.43 -34.91 -3.74
C ALA A 640 3.95 -34.88 -4.06
N VAL A 641 4.54 -33.70 -4.32
CA VAL A 641 5.98 -33.55 -4.62
C VAL A 641 6.83 -33.38 -3.36
N ALA A 642 6.21 -33.10 -2.20
CA ALA A 642 6.89 -32.89 -0.93
C ALA A 642 6.23 -33.71 0.18
N SER A 643 6.62 -34.97 0.32
CA SER A 643 6.16 -35.85 1.39
C SER A 643 6.96 -35.66 2.69
N ILE A 644 6.26 -35.90 3.80
CA ILE A 644 6.68 -36.18 5.19
C ILE A 644 6.41 -35.05 6.22
N SER A 645 5.33 -35.29 7.01
CA SER A 645 5.10 -34.93 8.42
C SER A 645 4.18 -33.74 8.78
N LEU A 646 3.09 -34.12 9.47
CA LEU A 646 2.25 -33.42 10.48
C LEU A 646 0.91 -32.73 10.10
N GLN A 647 -0.13 -33.39 10.64
CA GLN A 647 -1.36 -32.96 11.33
C GLN A 647 -2.30 -31.91 10.69
N GLU A 648 -3.51 -32.43 10.43
CA GLU A 648 -4.78 -31.84 9.96
C GLU A 648 -4.96 -31.61 8.45
N PRO A 649 -5.87 -32.38 7.79
CA PRO A 649 -5.95 -32.46 6.33
C PRO A 649 -6.96 -31.49 5.72
N CYS A 650 -6.51 -30.57 4.86
CA CYS A 650 -7.33 -29.98 3.81
C CYS A 650 -6.84 -30.49 2.45
N TRP A 651 -7.31 -31.64 1.95
CA TRP A 651 -6.94 -32.14 0.62
C TRP A 651 -8.20 -32.38 -0.24
N PHE A 652 -8.20 -31.79 -1.44
CA PHE A 652 -9.30 -31.83 -2.41
C PHE A 652 -9.19 -32.99 -3.42
N TRP A 653 -10.33 -33.28 -4.04
CA TRP A 653 -10.78 -34.56 -4.61
C TRP A 653 -10.34 -34.91 -6.03
N LYS A 654 -10.50 -36.22 -6.31
CA LYS A 654 -10.83 -36.77 -7.63
C LYS A 654 -12.08 -37.66 -7.49
N VAL A 655 -13.30 -37.12 -7.66
CA VAL A 655 -14.51 -37.88 -8.09
C VAL A 655 -15.54 -36.88 -8.63
N ALA A 656 -15.81 -36.94 -9.94
CA ALA A 656 -17.13 -36.79 -10.58
C ALA A 656 -16.96 -36.96 -12.10
N SER A 657 -17.11 -38.20 -12.56
CA SER A 657 -17.70 -38.55 -13.86
C SER A 657 -18.99 -39.29 -13.57
#